data_AF-A0A524L5I6-F1
#
_entry.id   AF-A0A524L5I6-F1
#
_cell.length_a   1.000
_cell.length_b   1.000
_cell.length_c   1.000
_cell.angle_alpha   90.00
_cell.angle_beta   90.00
_cell.angle_gamma   90.00
#
_symmetry.space_group_name_H-M   'P 1'
#
loop_
_entity.id
_entity.type
_entity.pdbx_description
1 polymer ?
#
loop_
_entity_poly.entity_id
_entity_poly.type
_entity_poly.pdbx_seq_one_letter_code
_entity_poly.pdbx_strand_id
1 'polypeptide(L)'
;MSEREAQAAQVKRAASHERAERASSAQIPATSSSQLAVLLLTALTGFSGLVYEVTWERVLATLLGSHSEATAAVLGLFLGGLALGYALFGSFTHMLVARARARGRPARVLLAYGCVEASIGVWALAFPALFRAAQTASLAVPSGAAAGFAFDVALSACLVLPPALLMGGTIPMLTQALSRGLADATRLHALVYASNTLGAFAGALAAGYWLLPTLGLVGALRAMAIVNLAAGAALAAVGWRGESALAESEDPAAPVRGLAVFAAVALLSGFAMMTLQTVLIRLGALAFGASQFTFSLVVSVFVPSIALGSFAVAALRRIPEWLLVANLWTLVALLALLYFGLGDATYWAHRLRTLFAPHDEAAFALFQLATFASVLAVIALPVAASGATLPLIFHRLRREQGDLGHAAGLLYGWNTTGSLLGALLGGYALLHWLDLHAIYRLALAALATAAALAMLRVLGARARSAAGASLAAAWVLFALLPAWSGERLAAGLFRERSPTAATRLSPDAFFAARRGISLLFYEDDPSASIAAKQWPLPGGGVERSIVTNGKPDGGVVWDQVTMALAGLVPALLAREPRRAFVVGYGTGMSAGALGSLASIESVEVAEISPAILRAAPLFDFANGGASRNPKLQIVRGDAYRMLSRSEERFDVIVSVPSNPWVSGIEMLYSVEFLRAARDHLSAGGVHAQWF
;
A
#
# COMPACT_ATOMS: atom_id res chain seq x y z
N MET A 1 57.79 34.47 -7.58
CA MET A 1 56.53 34.00 -8.18
C MET A 1 55.39 34.79 -7.55
N SER A 2 54.74 35.65 -8.33
CA SER A 2 53.66 36.51 -7.82
C SER A 2 52.36 35.71 -7.63
N GLU A 3 51.50 36.07 -6.68
CA GLU A 3 50.20 35.42 -6.45
C GLU A 3 49.36 35.27 -7.74
N ARG A 4 49.54 36.17 -8.72
CA ARG A 4 48.90 36.11 -10.03
C ARG A 4 49.35 34.92 -10.88
N GLU A 5 50.60 34.47 -10.74
CA GLU A 5 51.13 33.29 -11.45
C GLU A 5 50.61 31.98 -10.85
N ALA A 6 50.45 31.93 -9.52
CA ALA A 6 49.84 30.78 -8.83
C ALA A 6 48.35 30.63 -9.19
N GLN A 7 47.62 31.74 -9.26
CA GLN A 7 46.21 31.75 -9.63
C GLN A 7 46.00 31.39 -11.12
N ALA A 8 46.89 31.83 -12.01
CA ALA A 8 46.87 31.44 -13.42
C ALA A 8 47.19 29.95 -13.63
N ALA A 9 48.11 29.37 -12.83
CA ALA A 9 48.42 27.94 -12.86
C ALA A 9 47.24 27.08 -12.33
N GLN A 10 46.52 27.56 -11.33
CA GLN A 10 45.34 26.89 -10.76
C GLN A 10 44.16 26.90 -11.73
N VAL A 11 43.94 28.01 -12.45
CA VAL A 11 42.93 28.11 -13.53
C VAL A 11 43.28 27.21 -14.72
N LYS A 12 44.56 27.11 -15.09
CA LYS A 12 45.02 26.16 -16.14
C LYS A 12 44.84 24.69 -15.72
N ARG A 13 45.08 24.35 -14.45
CA ARG A 13 44.80 23.00 -13.91
C ARG A 13 43.31 22.68 -13.89
N ALA A 14 42.47 23.63 -13.48
CA ALA A 14 41.01 23.46 -13.53
C ALA A 14 40.50 23.28 -14.97
N ALA A 15 40.98 24.08 -15.92
CA ALA A 15 40.59 23.99 -17.33
C ALA A 15 41.09 22.72 -18.04
N SER A 16 42.25 22.17 -17.63
CA SER A 16 42.74 20.88 -18.13
C SER A 16 41.99 19.70 -17.53
N HIS A 17 41.59 19.76 -16.25
CA HIS A 17 40.66 18.81 -15.64
C HIS A 17 39.29 18.82 -16.35
N GLU A 18 38.75 20.01 -16.65
CA GLU A 18 37.48 20.18 -17.35
C GLU A 18 37.54 19.65 -18.80
N ARG A 19 38.69 19.80 -19.48
CA ARG A 19 38.94 19.23 -20.81
C ARG A 19 39.09 17.70 -20.77
N ALA A 20 39.71 17.15 -19.73
CA ALA A 20 39.81 15.71 -19.52
C ALA A 20 38.44 15.07 -19.21
N GLU A 21 37.59 15.74 -18.39
CA GLU A 21 36.19 15.34 -18.18
C GLU A 21 35.36 15.43 -19.46
N ARG A 22 35.55 16.48 -20.29
CA ARG A 22 34.88 16.60 -21.59
C ARG A 22 35.26 15.48 -22.55
N ALA A 23 36.51 15.04 -22.56
CA ALA A 23 36.97 13.93 -23.40
C ALA A 23 36.45 12.56 -22.91
N SER A 24 36.30 12.36 -21.59
CA SER A 24 35.77 11.12 -21.02
C SER A 24 34.23 11.01 -21.11
N SER A 25 33.50 12.13 -21.13
CA SER A 25 32.03 12.17 -21.17
C SER A 25 31.38 11.98 -22.55
N ALA A 26 32.19 11.84 -23.62
CA ALA A 26 31.73 11.92 -25.01
C ALA A 26 31.31 10.58 -25.65
N GLN A 27 31.45 9.44 -24.97
CA GLN A 27 31.01 8.14 -25.48
C GLN A 27 30.05 7.50 -24.48
N ILE A 28 28.80 7.26 -24.91
CA ILE A 28 27.91 6.34 -24.20
C ILE A 28 28.53 4.94 -24.38
N PRO A 29 29.07 4.30 -23.33
CA PRO A 29 29.53 2.93 -23.48
C PRO A 29 28.29 2.08 -23.76
N ALA A 30 28.32 1.29 -24.83
CA ALA A 30 27.28 0.28 -25.07
C ALA A 30 27.16 -0.60 -23.82
N THR A 31 25.93 -0.83 -23.33
CA THR A 31 25.69 -1.78 -22.23
C THR A 31 26.22 -3.14 -22.64
N SER A 32 27.22 -3.64 -21.90
CA SER A 32 27.75 -4.98 -22.16
C SER A 32 26.66 -6.04 -21.96
N SER A 33 26.75 -7.18 -22.68
CA SER A 33 25.77 -8.27 -22.57
C SER A 33 25.61 -8.79 -21.13
N SER A 34 26.67 -8.73 -20.32
CA SER A 34 26.62 -9.10 -18.89
C SER A 34 25.85 -8.09 -18.03
N GLN A 35 25.93 -6.78 -18.33
CA GLN A 35 25.15 -5.77 -17.63
C GLN A 35 23.66 -5.88 -17.95
N LEU A 36 23.30 -6.13 -19.21
CA LEU A 36 21.91 -6.36 -19.60
C LEU A 36 21.33 -7.59 -18.89
N ALA A 37 22.10 -8.69 -18.81
CA ALA A 37 21.69 -9.88 -18.08
C ALA A 37 21.43 -9.59 -16.59
N VAL A 38 22.31 -8.82 -15.92
CA VAL A 38 22.10 -8.44 -14.51
C VAL A 38 20.84 -7.59 -14.35
N LEU A 39 20.59 -6.62 -15.24
CA LEU A 39 19.37 -5.79 -15.18
C LEU A 39 18.09 -6.61 -15.39
N LEU A 40 18.10 -7.58 -16.30
CA LEU A 40 16.98 -8.50 -16.51
C LEU A 40 16.73 -9.37 -15.27
N LEU A 41 17.80 -9.89 -14.64
CA LEU A 41 17.69 -10.64 -13.40
C LEU A 41 17.15 -9.77 -12.27
N THR A 42 17.59 -8.51 -12.17
CA THR A 42 17.02 -7.53 -11.23
C THR A 42 15.55 -7.24 -11.48
N ALA A 43 15.10 -7.21 -12.74
CA ALA A 43 13.67 -7.11 -13.02
C ALA A 43 12.90 -8.36 -12.56
N LEU A 44 13.46 -9.56 -12.72
CA LEU A 44 12.83 -10.79 -12.21
C LEU A 44 12.76 -10.83 -10.67
N THR A 45 13.79 -10.34 -9.97
CA THR A 45 13.76 -10.28 -8.51
C THR A 45 12.74 -9.24 -8.03
N GLY A 46 12.66 -8.07 -8.70
CA GLY A 46 11.59 -7.10 -8.47
C GLY A 46 10.18 -7.67 -8.69
N PHE A 47 9.98 -8.43 -9.77
CA PHE A 47 8.74 -9.15 -10.06
C PHE A 47 8.36 -10.10 -8.92
N SER A 48 9.30 -10.95 -8.51
CA SER A 48 9.06 -11.90 -7.40
C SER A 48 8.74 -11.19 -6.09
N GLY A 49 9.42 -10.07 -5.82
CA GLY A 49 9.25 -9.30 -4.60
C GLY A 49 7.83 -8.78 -4.41
N LEU A 50 7.23 -8.21 -5.46
CA LEU A 50 5.88 -7.67 -5.36
C LEU A 50 4.81 -8.78 -5.39
N VAL A 51 5.09 -9.93 -6.03
CA VAL A 51 4.23 -11.12 -5.90
C VAL A 51 4.26 -11.66 -4.46
N TYR A 52 5.42 -11.68 -3.80
CA TYR A 52 5.52 -12.08 -2.39
C TYR A 52 4.74 -11.15 -1.48
N GLU A 53 4.88 -9.83 -1.66
CA GLU A 53 4.15 -8.84 -0.85
C GLU A 53 2.64 -9.09 -0.90
N VAL A 54 2.05 -9.17 -2.11
CA VAL A 54 0.62 -9.43 -2.30
C VAL A 54 0.19 -10.80 -1.74
N THR A 55 1.06 -11.81 -1.85
CA THR A 55 0.74 -13.17 -1.39
C THR A 55 0.83 -13.28 0.13
N TRP A 56 1.86 -12.71 0.75
CA TRP A 56 2.04 -12.72 2.20
C TRP A 56 1.00 -11.89 2.93
N GLU A 57 0.57 -10.76 2.36
CA GLU A 57 -0.58 -9.99 2.88
C GLU A 57 -1.81 -10.89 3.08
N ARG A 58 -2.16 -11.66 2.05
CA ARG A 58 -3.33 -12.55 2.09
C ARG A 58 -3.15 -13.75 3.01
N VAL A 59 -1.96 -14.35 3.04
CA VAL A 59 -1.69 -15.49 3.93
C VAL A 59 -1.74 -15.03 5.39
N LEU A 60 -1.11 -13.90 5.72
CA LEU A 60 -1.05 -13.39 7.09
C LEU A 60 -2.39 -12.85 7.58
N ALA A 61 -3.27 -12.40 6.67
CA ALA A 61 -4.65 -12.10 7.02
C ALA A 61 -5.36 -13.31 7.68
N THR A 62 -5.02 -14.55 7.32
CA THR A 62 -5.59 -15.74 7.97
C THR A 62 -5.06 -16.01 9.39
N LEU A 63 -3.97 -15.34 9.79
CA LEU A 63 -3.41 -15.41 11.14
C LEU A 63 -3.85 -14.22 11.99
N LEU A 64 -3.71 -13.02 11.43
CA LEU A 64 -3.98 -11.77 12.13
C LEU A 64 -5.47 -11.37 12.07
N GLY A 65 -6.23 -11.83 11.08
CA GLY A 65 -7.57 -11.35 10.73
C GLY A 65 -7.54 -10.42 9.51
N SER A 66 -8.70 -10.10 8.93
CA SER A 66 -8.83 -9.14 7.82
C SER A 66 -9.08 -7.69 8.27
N HIS A 67 -9.02 -7.44 9.57
CA HIS A 67 -9.20 -6.09 10.12
C HIS A 67 -8.00 -5.20 9.84
N SER A 68 -8.25 -3.90 9.79
CA SER A 68 -7.28 -2.89 9.37
C SER A 68 -5.97 -2.86 10.18
N GLU A 69 -6.00 -3.26 11.46
CA GLU A 69 -4.82 -3.41 12.32
C GLU A 69 -3.86 -4.46 11.76
N ALA A 70 -4.40 -5.58 11.27
CA ALA A 70 -3.65 -6.70 10.72
C ALA A 70 -2.95 -6.29 9.42
N THR A 71 -3.68 -5.67 8.50
CA THR A 71 -3.12 -5.19 7.23
C THR A 71 -2.03 -4.14 7.48
N ALA A 72 -2.27 -3.19 8.40
CA ALA A 72 -1.29 -2.19 8.80
C ALA A 72 -0.03 -2.84 9.39
N ALA A 73 -0.18 -3.85 10.26
CA ALA A 73 0.95 -4.57 10.84
C ALA A 73 1.78 -5.30 9.77
N VAL A 74 1.15 -6.01 8.83
CA VAL A 74 1.87 -6.73 7.76
C VAL A 74 2.65 -5.77 6.87
N LEU A 75 2.01 -4.71 6.38
CA LEU A 75 2.66 -3.68 5.58
C LEU A 75 3.78 -3.00 6.38
N GLY A 76 3.55 -2.78 7.68
CA GLY A 76 4.53 -2.20 8.57
C GLY A 76 5.77 -3.07 8.77
N LEU A 77 5.58 -4.38 8.93
CA LEU A 77 6.67 -5.35 9.02
C LEU A 77 7.46 -5.43 7.71
N PHE A 78 6.77 -5.44 6.57
CA PHE A 78 7.43 -5.50 5.27
C PHE A 78 8.26 -4.24 4.98
N LEU A 79 7.66 -3.05 5.10
CA LEU A 79 8.36 -1.77 4.89
C LEU A 79 9.45 -1.53 5.94
N GLY A 80 9.18 -1.87 7.20
CA GLY A 80 10.18 -1.80 8.28
C GLY A 80 11.37 -2.72 8.02
N GLY A 81 11.11 -3.95 7.57
CA GLY A 81 12.14 -4.90 7.14
C GLY A 81 12.98 -4.35 5.98
N LEU A 82 12.36 -3.78 4.95
CA LEU A 82 13.08 -3.12 3.86
C LEU A 82 13.96 -1.96 4.36
N ALA A 83 13.43 -1.07 5.20
CA ALA A 83 14.16 0.07 5.77
C ALA A 83 15.40 -0.37 6.56
N LEU A 84 15.24 -1.37 7.43
CA LEU A 84 16.33 -1.99 8.17
C LEU A 84 17.33 -2.66 7.23
N GLY A 85 16.84 -3.34 6.19
CA GLY A 85 17.66 -3.97 5.16
C GLY A 85 18.57 -2.98 4.44
N TYR A 86 18.03 -1.83 4.01
CA TYR A 86 18.81 -0.77 3.38
C TYR A 86 19.98 -0.30 4.26
N ALA A 87 19.74 -0.10 5.56
CA ALA A 87 20.76 0.33 6.50
C ALA A 87 21.82 -0.76 6.77
N LEU A 88 21.37 -1.97 7.10
CA LEU A 88 22.25 -3.08 7.48
C LEU A 88 23.11 -3.57 6.31
N PHE A 89 22.54 -3.70 5.12
CA PHE A 89 23.27 -4.18 3.95
C PHE A 89 24.19 -3.11 3.35
N GLY A 90 23.92 -1.82 3.59
CA GLY A 90 24.91 -0.77 3.33
C GLY A 90 26.20 -0.99 4.13
N SER A 91 26.08 -1.20 5.45
CA SER A 91 27.22 -1.50 6.32
C SER A 91 27.87 -2.86 6.02
N PHE A 92 27.08 -3.89 5.73
CA PHE A 92 27.59 -5.22 5.36
C PHE A 92 28.40 -5.19 4.06
N THR A 93 27.90 -4.48 3.04
CA THR A 93 28.62 -4.33 1.76
C THR A 93 29.94 -3.61 1.96
N HIS A 94 29.95 -2.54 2.75
CA HIS A 94 31.17 -1.83 3.11
C HIS A 94 32.17 -2.75 3.84
N MET A 95 31.70 -3.54 4.82
CA MET A 95 32.51 -4.52 5.54
C MET A 95 33.10 -5.59 4.60
N LEU A 96 32.32 -6.12 3.67
CA LEU A 96 32.76 -7.09 2.65
C LEU A 96 33.88 -6.52 1.78
N VAL A 97 33.69 -5.29 1.30
CA VAL A 97 34.67 -4.59 0.47
C VAL A 97 35.96 -4.32 1.26
N ALA A 98 35.84 -3.80 2.48
CA ALA A 98 36.99 -3.53 3.35
C ALA A 98 37.80 -4.79 3.66
N ARG A 99 37.14 -5.92 3.96
CA ARG A 99 37.80 -7.21 4.22
C ARG A 99 38.46 -7.80 2.98
N ALA A 100 37.87 -7.64 1.81
CA ALA A 100 38.46 -8.10 0.56
C ALA A 100 39.73 -7.30 0.26
N ARG A 101 39.66 -5.97 0.44
CA ARG A 101 40.80 -5.04 0.31
C ARG A 101 41.95 -5.40 1.25
N ALA A 102 41.66 -5.63 2.54
CA ALA A 102 42.66 -6.04 3.52
C ALA A 102 43.38 -7.36 3.17
N ARG A 103 42.75 -8.21 2.35
CA ARG A 103 43.32 -9.47 1.88
C ARG A 103 43.92 -9.40 0.47
N GLY A 104 43.95 -8.21 -0.15
CA GLY A 104 44.44 -8.03 -1.52
C GLY A 104 43.62 -8.77 -2.59
N ARG A 105 42.33 -9.04 -2.33
CA ARG A 105 41.44 -9.75 -3.27
C ARG A 105 40.25 -8.87 -3.68
N PRO A 106 39.70 -9.02 -4.90
CA PRO A 106 38.51 -8.29 -5.31
C PRO A 106 37.29 -8.71 -4.47
N ALA A 107 36.46 -7.72 -4.09
CA ALA A 107 35.24 -7.98 -3.34
C ALA A 107 34.20 -8.64 -4.25
N ARG A 108 33.77 -9.86 -3.92
CA ARG A 108 32.76 -10.59 -4.70
C ARG A 108 31.33 -10.17 -4.31
N VAL A 109 31.00 -8.89 -4.48
CA VAL A 109 29.70 -8.33 -4.06
C VAL A 109 28.54 -8.96 -4.83
N LEU A 110 28.70 -9.21 -6.13
CA LEU A 110 27.67 -9.85 -6.96
C LEU A 110 27.41 -11.31 -6.55
N LEU A 111 28.43 -12.03 -6.05
CA LEU A 111 28.26 -13.36 -5.48
C LEU A 111 27.42 -13.30 -4.20
N ALA A 112 27.75 -12.37 -3.30
CA ALA A 112 26.99 -12.16 -2.09
C ALA A 112 25.52 -11.80 -2.40
N TYR A 113 25.28 -10.96 -3.42
CA TYR A 113 23.95 -10.64 -3.90
C TYR A 113 23.20 -11.87 -4.41
N GLY A 114 23.85 -12.72 -5.22
CA GLY A 114 23.27 -13.99 -5.67
C GLY A 114 22.89 -14.93 -4.50
N CYS A 115 23.71 -14.98 -3.45
CA CYS A 115 23.38 -15.73 -2.22
C CYS A 115 22.19 -15.14 -1.46
N VAL A 116 22.06 -13.82 -1.41
CA VAL A 116 20.91 -13.13 -0.80
C VAL A 116 19.62 -13.49 -1.54
N GLU A 117 19.61 -13.41 -2.87
CA GLU A 117 18.46 -13.80 -3.70
C GLU A 117 18.09 -15.27 -3.53
N ALA A 118 19.07 -16.17 -3.55
CA ALA A 118 18.82 -17.58 -3.31
C ALA A 118 18.22 -17.82 -1.91
N SER A 119 18.66 -17.08 -0.89
CA SER A 119 18.15 -17.19 0.49
C SER A 119 16.68 -16.74 0.59
N ILE A 120 16.28 -15.70 -0.15
CA ILE A 120 14.88 -15.29 -0.28
C ILE A 120 14.05 -16.45 -0.88
N GLY A 121 14.56 -17.09 -1.94
CA GLY A 121 13.90 -18.24 -2.55
C GLY A 121 13.76 -19.44 -1.60
N VAL A 122 14.82 -19.78 -0.86
CA VAL A 122 14.75 -20.85 0.17
C VAL A 122 13.71 -20.52 1.24
N TRP A 123 13.68 -19.27 1.72
CA TRP A 123 12.69 -18.82 2.70
C TRP A 123 11.27 -18.95 2.16
N ALA A 124 11.03 -18.51 0.92
CA ALA A 124 9.72 -18.62 0.27
C ALA A 124 9.26 -20.08 0.08
N LEU A 125 10.17 -21.03 -0.19
CA LEU A 125 9.84 -22.47 -0.19
C LEU A 125 9.48 -23.00 1.19
N ALA A 126 10.19 -22.55 2.23
CA ALA A 126 9.94 -22.96 3.61
C ALA A 126 8.69 -22.30 4.21
N PHE A 127 8.27 -21.14 3.69
CA PHE A 127 7.21 -20.30 4.24
C PHE A 127 5.91 -21.07 4.54
N PRO A 128 5.35 -21.95 3.68
CA PRO A 128 4.11 -22.65 3.99
C PRO A 128 4.22 -23.57 5.22
N ALA A 129 5.38 -24.16 5.47
CA ALA A 129 5.61 -25.00 6.65
C ALA A 129 5.78 -24.14 7.91
N LEU A 130 6.57 -23.06 7.80
CA LEU A 130 6.75 -22.08 8.89
C LEU A 130 5.41 -21.43 9.29
N PHE A 131 4.58 -21.09 8.30
CA PHE A 131 3.26 -20.50 8.53
C PHE A 131 2.33 -21.46 9.27
N ARG A 132 2.30 -22.75 8.90
CA ARG A 132 1.53 -23.75 9.67
C ARG A 132 1.99 -23.85 11.11
N ALA A 133 3.31 -23.87 11.34
CA ALA A 133 3.85 -23.91 12.70
C ALA A 133 3.47 -22.64 13.51
N ALA A 134 3.52 -21.47 12.88
CA ALA A 134 3.06 -20.22 13.47
C ALA A 134 1.56 -20.26 13.81
N GLN A 135 0.73 -20.79 12.91
CA GLN A 135 -0.72 -20.94 13.15
C GLN A 135 -1.00 -21.87 14.34
N THR A 136 -0.31 -23.01 14.44
CA THR A 136 -0.44 -23.91 15.60
C THR A 136 0.00 -23.23 16.90
N ALA A 137 1.12 -22.48 16.88
CA ALA A 137 1.59 -21.74 18.04
C ALA A 137 0.61 -20.63 18.46
N SER A 138 0.03 -19.93 17.49
CA SER A 138 -0.96 -18.86 17.70
C SER A 138 -2.21 -19.37 18.42
N LEU A 139 -2.73 -20.52 17.98
CA LEU A 139 -3.90 -21.16 18.58
C LEU A 139 -3.65 -21.72 19.98
N ALA A 140 -2.39 -21.97 20.35
CA ALA A 140 -2.02 -22.45 21.69
C ALA A 140 -1.99 -21.33 22.75
N VAL A 141 -1.98 -20.06 22.35
CA VAL A 141 -1.96 -18.91 23.27
C VAL A 141 -3.39 -18.44 23.56
N PRO A 142 -3.82 -18.42 24.85
CA PRO A 142 -5.17 -18.02 25.24
C PRO A 142 -5.60 -16.64 24.70
N SER A 143 -6.91 -16.50 24.49
CA SER A 143 -7.61 -15.38 23.86
C SER A 143 -7.66 -14.11 24.72
N GLY A 144 -6.50 -13.56 25.10
CA GLY A 144 -6.42 -12.15 25.48
C GLY A 144 -6.36 -11.27 24.22
N ALA A 145 -7.34 -10.37 24.02
CA ALA A 145 -7.46 -9.58 22.78
C ALA A 145 -6.15 -8.87 22.38
N ALA A 146 -5.45 -8.26 23.34
CA ALA A 146 -4.19 -7.55 23.08
C ALA A 146 -2.96 -8.48 23.06
N ALA A 147 -2.82 -9.38 24.03
CA ALA A 147 -1.65 -10.24 24.17
C ALA A 147 -1.55 -11.30 23.05
N GLY A 148 -2.69 -11.92 22.71
CA GLY A 148 -2.76 -12.88 21.60
C GLY A 148 -2.54 -12.21 20.25
N PHE A 149 -3.06 -11.00 20.04
CA PHE A 149 -2.78 -10.23 18.83
C PHE A 149 -1.30 -9.82 18.73
N ALA A 150 -0.71 -9.32 19.82
CA ALA A 150 0.70 -8.97 19.85
C ALA A 150 1.61 -10.19 19.58
N PHE A 151 1.24 -11.37 20.10
CA PHE A 151 1.94 -12.61 19.80
C PHE A 151 1.85 -12.99 18.32
N ASP A 152 0.68 -12.87 17.70
CA ASP A 152 0.51 -13.15 16.27
C ASP A 152 1.24 -12.15 15.38
N VAL A 153 1.32 -10.89 15.80
CA VAL A 153 2.17 -9.87 15.15
C VAL A 153 3.63 -10.26 15.26
N ALA A 154 4.08 -10.77 16.42
CA ALA A 154 5.46 -11.25 16.59
C ALA A 154 5.76 -12.48 15.71
N LEU A 155 4.83 -13.43 15.62
CA LEU A 155 4.95 -14.56 14.70
C LEU A 155 5.00 -14.10 13.23
N SER A 156 4.14 -13.17 12.85
CA SER A 156 4.15 -12.55 11.51
C SER A 156 5.46 -11.83 11.23
N ALA A 157 6.03 -11.15 12.24
CA ALA A 157 7.34 -10.52 12.15
C ALA A 157 8.44 -11.54 11.90
N CYS A 158 8.44 -12.68 12.60
CA CYS A 158 9.39 -13.77 12.36
C CYS A 158 9.27 -14.35 10.95
N LEU A 159 8.09 -14.33 10.33
CA LEU A 159 7.86 -14.85 8.98
C LEU A 159 8.26 -13.85 7.88
N VAL A 160 8.01 -12.55 8.09
CA VAL A 160 8.15 -11.51 7.04
C VAL A 160 9.43 -10.71 7.15
N LEU A 161 9.90 -10.38 8.36
CA LEU A 161 11.09 -9.56 8.52
C LEU A 161 12.33 -10.18 7.87
N PRO A 162 12.62 -11.50 8.00
CA PRO A 162 13.82 -12.07 7.38
C PRO A 162 13.90 -11.84 5.86
N PRO A 163 12.90 -12.23 5.04
CA PRO A 163 12.98 -11.97 3.60
C PRO A 163 12.89 -10.48 3.29
N ALA A 164 12.11 -9.68 4.02
CA ALA A 164 12.03 -8.23 3.78
C ALA A 164 13.37 -7.51 4.04
N LEU A 165 14.10 -7.91 5.09
CA LEU A 165 15.46 -7.44 5.38
C LEU A 165 16.43 -7.76 4.24
N LEU A 166 16.38 -8.99 3.73
CA LEU A 166 17.18 -9.42 2.59
C LEU A 166 16.84 -8.63 1.32
N MET A 167 15.55 -8.43 1.05
CA MET A 167 15.06 -7.65 -0.09
C MET A 167 15.50 -6.19 -0.03
N GLY A 168 15.54 -5.58 1.17
CA GLY A 168 16.04 -4.22 1.37
C GLY A 168 17.53 -4.07 1.06
N GLY A 169 18.31 -5.16 1.13
CA GLY A 169 19.74 -5.14 0.82
C GLY A 169 20.09 -5.20 -0.67
N THR A 170 19.13 -5.55 -1.53
CA THR A 170 19.37 -5.87 -2.95
C THR A 170 19.90 -4.68 -3.76
N ILE A 171 19.24 -3.53 -3.68
CA ILE A 171 19.59 -2.33 -4.45
C ILE A 171 20.94 -1.73 -4.03
N PRO A 172 21.26 -1.54 -2.73
CA PRO A 172 22.59 -1.08 -2.31
C PRO A 172 23.72 -1.98 -2.80
N MET A 173 23.54 -3.31 -2.67
CA MET A 173 24.55 -4.28 -3.11
C MET A 173 24.77 -4.25 -4.62
N LEU A 174 23.70 -4.22 -5.43
CA LEU A 174 23.78 -4.15 -6.88
C LEU A 174 24.45 -2.85 -7.36
N THR A 175 24.08 -1.73 -6.74
CA THR A 175 24.65 -0.43 -7.08
C THR A 175 26.16 -0.43 -6.85
N GLN A 176 26.61 -0.98 -5.72
CA GLN A 176 28.03 -1.09 -5.40
C GLN A 176 28.75 -2.09 -6.32
N ALA A 177 28.11 -3.22 -6.66
CA ALA A 177 28.70 -4.27 -7.50
C ALA A 177 28.93 -3.82 -8.95
N LEU A 178 28.05 -2.97 -9.49
CA LEU A 178 28.08 -2.54 -10.89
C LEU A 178 28.82 -1.20 -11.09
N SER A 179 28.95 -0.38 -10.05
CA SER A 179 29.61 0.93 -10.11
C SER A 179 31.12 0.81 -10.32
N ARG A 180 31.61 1.34 -11.45
CA ARG A 180 33.04 1.46 -11.78
C ARG A 180 33.63 2.85 -11.44
N GLY A 181 32.79 3.81 -11.04
CA GLY A 181 33.20 5.19 -10.75
C GLY A 181 32.06 6.05 -10.21
N LEU A 182 32.38 7.17 -9.55
CA LEU A 182 31.43 8.12 -8.96
C LEU A 182 30.43 8.72 -9.97
N ALA A 183 30.86 8.92 -11.23
CA ALA A 183 30.01 9.45 -12.30
C ALA A 183 29.01 8.40 -12.84
N ASP A 184 29.42 7.13 -12.91
CA ASP A 184 28.58 6.01 -13.36
C ASP A 184 27.60 5.54 -12.28
N ALA A 185 27.95 5.68 -11.00
CA ALA A 185 27.16 5.21 -9.86
C ALA A 185 25.71 5.74 -9.87
N THR A 186 25.50 7.04 -10.13
CA THR A 186 24.15 7.64 -10.14
C THR A 186 23.29 7.07 -11.28
N ARG A 187 23.87 6.91 -12.48
CA ARG A 187 23.14 6.40 -13.65
C ARG A 187 22.84 4.91 -13.51
N LEU A 188 23.80 4.11 -13.04
CA LEU A 188 23.62 2.68 -12.80
C LEU A 188 22.62 2.42 -11.68
N HIS A 189 22.68 3.18 -10.58
CA HIS A 189 21.70 3.10 -9.50
C HIS A 189 20.28 3.35 -10.03
N ALA A 190 20.10 4.41 -10.82
CA ALA A 190 18.81 4.73 -11.43
C ALA A 190 18.32 3.62 -12.36
N LEU A 191 19.21 2.99 -13.16
CA LEU A 191 18.85 1.87 -14.03
C LEU A 191 18.48 0.61 -13.25
N VAL A 192 19.26 0.24 -12.23
CA VAL A 192 18.96 -0.90 -11.34
C VAL A 192 17.62 -0.70 -10.65
N TYR A 193 17.40 0.49 -10.08
CA TYR A 193 16.15 0.83 -9.43
C TYR A 193 14.99 0.80 -10.43
N ALA A 194 15.14 1.36 -11.62
CA ALA A 194 14.11 1.33 -12.66
C ALA A 194 13.79 -0.09 -13.14
N SER A 195 14.80 -0.94 -13.38
CA SER A 195 14.60 -2.34 -13.78
C SER A 195 13.88 -3.14 -12.69
N ASN A 196 14.30 -3.00 -11.43
CA ASN A 196 13.62 -3.64 -10.29
C ASN A 196 12.16 -3.18 -10.19
N THR A 197 11.94 -1.87 -10.32
CA THR A 197 10.62 -1.24 -10.21
C THR A 197 9.69 -1.64 -11.37
N LEU A 198 10.22 -1.77 -12.59
CA LEU A 198 9.46 -2.29 -13.75
C LEU A 198 9.07 -3.76 -13.54
N GLY A 199 10.00 -4.56 -13.02
CA GLY A 199 9.75 -5.93 -12.60
C GLY A 199 8.63 -6.01 -11.57
N ALA A 200 8.74 -5.21 -10.51
CA ALA A 200 7.74 -5.10 -9.45
C ALA A 200 6.36 -4.75 -10.04
N PHE A 201 6.27 -3.73 -10.91
CA PHE A 201 5.03 -3.36 -11.61
C PHE A 201 4.38 -4.55 -12.31
N ALA A 202 5.14 -5.31 -13.10
CA ALA A 202 4.64 -6.52 -13.77
C ALA A 202 4.23 -7.59 -12.75
N GLY A 203 4.96 -7.70 -11.63
CA GLY A 203 4.66 -8.60 -10.51
C GLY A 203 3.34 -8.30 -9.82
N ALA A 204 3.02 -7.03 -9.50
CA ALA A 204 1.72 -6.66 -8.90
C ALA A 204 0.54 -6.99 -9.82
N LEU A 205 0.66 -6.69 -11.11
CA LEU A 205 -0.37 -7.01 -12.09
C LEU A 205 -0.53 -8.53 -12.24
N ALA A 206 0.58 -9.25 -12.39
CA ALA A 206 0.56 -10.70 -12.49
C ALA A 206 -0.02 -11.34 -11.23
N ALA A 207 0.34 -10.87 -10.04
CA ALA A 207 -0.21 -11.34 -8.78
C ALA A 207 -1.74 -11.22 -8.75
N GLY A 208 -2.26 -9.99 -8.93
CA GLY A 208 -3.69 -9.72 -8.80
C GLY A 208 -4.56 -10.33 -9.90
N TYR A 209 -4.07 -10.36 -11.15
CA TYR A 209 -4.89 -10.72 -12.31
C TYR A 209 -4.63 -12.13 -12.87
N TRP A 210 -3.51 -12.78 -12.52
CA TRP A 210 -3.13 -14.05 -13.16
C TRP A 210 -2.64 -15.12 -12.19
N LEU A 211 -1.56 -14.87 -11.43
CA LEU A 211 -0.87 -15.87 -10.62
C LEU A 211 -1.72 -16.36 -9.45
N LEU A 212 -2.34 -15.46 -8.67
CA LEU A 212 -3.14 -15.88 -7.51
C LEU A 212 -4.42 -16.61 -7.94
N PRO A 213 -5.20 -16.13 -8.94
CA PRO A 213 -6.36 -16.86 -9.42
C PRO A 213 -6.04 -18.26 -9.98
N THR A 214 -4.87 -18.45 -10.60
CA THR A 214 -4.52 -19.72 -11.27
C THR A 214 -3.75 -20.71 -10.38
N LEU A 215 -2.79 -20.22 -9.58
CA LEU A 215 -1.90 -21.06 -8.78
C LEU A 215 -2.28 -21.12 -7.29
N GLY A 216 -3.16 -20.22 -6.84
CA GLY A 216 -3.43 -20.00 -5.42
C GLY A 216 -2.21 -19.44 -4.66
N LEU A 217 -2.37 -19.20 -3.36
CA LEU A 217 -1.35 -18.57 -2.52
C LEU A 217 -0.05 -19.41 -2.44
N VAL A 218 -0.17 -20.70 -2.15
CA VAL A 218 1.00 -21.59 -2.00
C VAL A 218 1.71 -21.83 -3.33
N GLY A 219 0.96 -21.94 -4.44
CA GLY A 219 1.53 -22.12 -5.78
C GLY A 219 2.32 -20.88 -6.23
N ALA A 220 1.78 -19.69 -5.98
CA ALA A 220 2.49 -18.44 -6.26
C ALA A 220 3.80 -18.31 -5.47
N LEU A 221 3.81 -18.63 -4.17
CA LEU A 221 5.04 -18.64 -3.35
C LEU A 221 6.10 -19.59 -3.92
N ARG A 222 5.72 -20.82 -4.27
CA ARG A 222 6.66 -21.82 -4.82
C ARG A 222 7.21 -21.39 -6.18
N ALA A 223 6.35 -20.85 -7.05
CA ALA A 223 6.77 -20.38 -8.36
C ALA A 223 7.80 -19.26 -8.25
N MET A 224 7.54 -18.25 -7.42
CA MET A 224 8.48 -17.15 -7.20
C MET A 224 9.76 -17.62 -6.51
N ALA A 225 9.67 -18.59 -5.61
CA ALA A 225 10.84 -19.14 -4.96
C ALA A 225 11.83 -19.78 -5.96
N ILE A 226 11.30 -20.50 -6.95
CA ILE A 226 12.10 -21.04 -8.06
C ILE A 226 12.74 -19.91 -8.87
N VAL A 227 12.01 -18.83 -9.13
CA VAL A 227 12.54 -17.64 -9.83
C VAL A 227 13.71 -17.02 -9.05
N ASN A 228 13.60 -16.79 -7.74
CA ASN A 228 14.70 -16.24 -6.94
C ASN A 228 15.88 -17.20 -6.82
N LEU A 229 15.65 -18.51 -6.70
CA LEU A 229 16.74 -19.50 -6.69
C LEU A 229 17.50 -19.50 -8.01
N ALA A 230 16.80 -19.47 -9.14
CA ALA A 230 17.40 -19.43 -10.47
C ALA A 230 18.16 -18.11 -10.69
N ALA A 231 17.55 -16.97 -10.33
CA ALA A 231 18.18 -15.66 -10.43
C ALA A 231 19.42 -15.56 -9.53
N GLY A 232 19.31 -16.01 -8.28
CA GLY A 232 20.40 -16.04 -7.31
C GLY A 232 21.56 -16.92 -7.77
N ALA A 233 21.28 -18.11 -8.31
CA ALA A 233 22.31 -18.98 -8.87
C ALA A 233 23.02 -18.35 -10.09
N ALA A 234 22.26 -17.72 -11.00
CA ALA A 234 22.82 -17.02 -12.16
C ALA A 234 23.72 -15.85 -11.74
N LEU A 235 23.25 -15.00 -10.82
CA LEU A 235 24.01 -13.87 -10.27
C LEU A 235 25.27 -14.34 -9.53
N ALA A 236 25.15 -15.40 -8.74
CA ALA A 236 26.28 -16.02 -8.06
C ALA A 236 27.32 -16.57 -9.06
N ALA A 237 26.88 -17.22 -10.13
CA ALA A 237 27.78 -17.73 -11.17
C ALA A 237 28.52 -16.60 -11.91
N VAL A 238 27.84 -15.49 -12.22
CA VAL A 238 28.47 -14.30 -12.81
C VAL A 238 29.45 -13.66 -11.83
N GLY A 239 29.05 -13.50 -10.56
CA GLY A 239 29.89 -12.94 -9.50
C GLY A 239 31.06 -13.82 -9.07
N TRP A 240 31.00 -15.12 -9.35
CA TRP A 240 32.11 -16.05 -9.13
C TRP A 240 33.19 -15.90 -10.21
N ARG A 241 32.78 -15.60 -11.45
CA ARG A 241 33.67 -15.46 -12.62
C ARG A 241 34.19 -14.04 -12.84
N GLY A 242 33.49 -13.02 -12.33
CA GLY A 242 33.84 -11.61 -12.53
C GLY A 242 34.68 -11.03 -11.39
N GLU A 243 35.68 -10.22 -11.75
CA GLU A 243 36.31 -9.28 -10.83
C GLU A 243 35.40 -8.05 -10.68
N SER A 244 35.04 -7.70 -9.44
CA SER A 244 34.30 -6.46 -9.19
C SER A 244 35.28 -5.31 -9.39
N ALA A 245 35.09 -4.55 -10.47
CA ALA A 245 35.83 -3.33 -10.74
C ALA A 245 35.39 -2.26 -9.74
N LEU A 246 35.98 -2.26 -8.55
CA LEU A 246 35.73 -1.24 -7.55
C LEU A 246 36.33 0.08 -8.05
N ALA A 247 35.51 1.13 -8.05
CA ALA A 247 36.02 2.49 -8.03
C ALA A 247 36.86 2.68 -6.76
N GLU A 248 38.09 3.15 -6.90
CA GLU A 248 38.88 3.65 -5.77
C GLU A 248 38.12 4.81 -5.12
N SER A 249 37.61 4.60 -3.90
CA SER A 249 37.44 5.72 -2.98
C SER A 249 38.66 5.73 -2.05
N GLU A 250 39.55 6.67 -2.32
CA GLU A 250 40.57 7.13 -1.39
C GLU A 250 39.87 8.01 -0.32
N ASP A 251 40.21 7.79 0.95
CA ASP A 251 39.79 8.49 2.17
C ASP A 251 38.46 8.15 2.90
N PRO A 252 38.48 8.15 4.25
CA PRO A 252 37.29 8.06 5.09
C PRO A 252 36.44 9.31 4.91
N ALA A 253 35.19 9.11 4.52
CA ALA A 253 34.25 10.19 4.23
C ALA A 253 34.03 11.11 5.43
N ALA A 254 34.23 12.41 5.21
CA ALA A 254 33.78 13.43 6.14
C ALA A 254 32.24 13.35 6.31
N PRO A 255 31.68 13.70 7.49
CA PRO A 255 30.24 13.74 7.69
C PRO A 255 29.60 14.73 6.71
N VAL A 256 28.64 14.23 5.93
CA VAL A 256 27.99 15.02 4.87
C VAL A 256 27.13 16.12 5.49
N ARG A 257 27.43 17.38 5.18
CA ARG A 257 26.75 18.53 5.78
C ARG A 257 25.28 18.60 5.36
N GLY A 258 24.38 18.69 6.34
CA GLY A 258 22.94 18.83 6.08
C GLY A 258 22.24 17.56 5.59
N LEU A 259 22.87 16.39 5.74
CA LEU A 259 22.23 15.09 5.56
C LEU A 259 20.93 14.97 6.38
N ALA A 260 20.89 15.52 7.59
CA ALA A 260 19.70 15.52 8.44
C ALA A 260 18.48 16.22 7.80
N VAL A 261 18.69 17.35 7.11
CA VAL A 261 17.60 18.06 6.43
C VAL A 261 17.10 17.25 5.24
N PHE A 262 18.01 16.68 4.45
CA PHE A 262 17.64 15.84 3.32
C PHE A 262 16.96 14.52 3.74
N ALA A 263 17.39 13.94 4.86
CA ALA A 263 16.73 12.81 5.50
C ALA A 263 15.31 13.18 5.97
N ALA A 264 15.12 14.36 6.57
CA ALA A 264 13.79 14.85 6.94
C ALA A 264 12.89 15.07 5.70
N VAL A 265 13.43 15.64 4.62
CA VAL A 265 12.71 15.78 3.33
C VAL A 265 12.31 14.41 2.78
N ALA A 266 13.23 13.44 2.79
CA ALA A 266 12.98 12.07 2.36
C ALA A 266 11.88 11.40 3.23
N LEU A 267 11.95 11.52 4.55
CA LEU A 267 10.94 11.00 5.48
C LEU A 267 9.56 11.61 5.23
N LEU A 268 9.48 12.94 5.12
CA LEU A 268 8.20 13.63 4.90
C LEU A 268 7.60 13.31 3.53
N SER A 269 8.44 13.18 2.50
CA SER A 269 8.00 12.76 1.16
C SER A 269 7.51 11.32 1.15
N GLY A 270 8.23 10.40 1.79
CA GLY A 270 7.82 9.01 1.95
C GLY A 270 6.49 8.88 2.71
N PHE A 271 6.36 9.61 3.83
CA PHE A 271 5.13 9.67 4.64
C PHE A 271 3.93 10.15 3.84
N ALA A 272 4.07 11.30 3.18
CA ALA A 272 2.98 11.89 2.45
C ALA A 272 2.55 11.03 1.27
N MET A 273 3.50 10.51 0.49
CA MET A 273 3.17 9.74 -0.71
C MET A 273 2.56 8.38 -0.39
N MET A 274 2.98 7.71 0.69
CA MET A 274 2.33 6.48 1.12
C MET A 274 0.94 6.74 1.73
N THR A 275 0.78 7.84 2.46
CA THR A 275 -0.54 8.29 2.96
C THR A 275 -1.49 8.55 1.79
N LEU A 276 -1.03 9.29 0.77
CA LEU A 276 -1.80 9.60 -0.43
C LEU A 276 -2.13 8.34 -1.23
N GLN A 277 -1.18 7.41 -1.37
CA GLN A 277 -1.43 6.12 -2.02
C GLN A 277 -2.57 5.38 -1.33
N THR A 278 -2.58 5.35 0.01
CA THR A 278 -3.64 4.68 0.77
C THR A 278 -5.00 5.38 0.60
N VAL A 279 -5.03 6.71 0.66
CA VAL A 279 -6.26 7.48 0.38
C VAL A 279 -6.76 7.23 -1.04
N LEU A 280 -5.87 7.15 -2.03
CA LEU A 280 -6.23 6.89 -3.42
C LEU A 280 -6.73 5.45 -3.65
N ILE A 281 -6.22 4.46 -2.91
CA ILE A 281 -6.77 3.10 -2.90
C ILE A 281 -8.22 3.12 -2.38
N ARG A 282 -8.47 3.85 -1.27
CA ARG A 282 -9.80 3.98 -0.66
C ARG A 282 -10.79 4.70 -1.59
N LEU A 283 -10.37 5.81 -2.20
CA LEU A 283 -11.18 6.51 -3.21
C LEU A 283 -11.41 5.66 -4.46
N GLY A 284 -10.39 4.91 -4.90
CA GLY A 284 -10.52 3.95 -6.00
C GLY A 284 -11.56 2.88 -5.69
N ALA A 285 -11.63 2.40 -4.44
CA ALA A 285 -12.62 1.42 -4.01
C ALA A 285 -14.04 2.00 -4.05
N LEU A 286 -14.22 3.26 -3.65
CA LEU A 286 -15.50 3.98 -3.76
C LEU A 286 -15.90 4.25 -5.22
N ALA A 287 -14.92 4.49 -6.10
CA ALA A 287 -15.15 4.89 -7.49
C ALA A 287 -15.34 3.70 -8.44
N PHE A 288 -14.52 2.67 -8.33
CA PHE A 288 -14.49 1.50 -9.22
C PHE A 288 -15.04 0.22 -8.58
N GLY A 289 -15.27 0.23 -7.27
CA GLY A 289 -15.67 -0.93 -6.47
C GLY A 289 -14.51 -1.49 -5.63
N ALA A 290 -14.81 -1.99 -4.43
CA ALA A 290 -13.85 -2.49 -3.45
C ALA A 290 -13.30 -3.89 -3.77
N SER A 291 -12.99 -4.15 -5.04
CA SER A 291 -12.43 -5.43 -5.50
C SER A 291 -10.91 -5.51 -5.29
N GLN A 292 -10.37 -6.72 -5.35
CA GLN A 292 -8.93 -6.98 -5.31
C GLN A 292 -8.16 -6.30 -6.45
N PHE A 293 -8.83 -5.99 -7.57
CA PHE A 293 -8.24 -5.29 -8.70
C PHE A 293 -7.85 -3.85 -8.39
N THR A 294 -8.59 -3.18 -7.50
CA THR A 294 -8.38 -1.76 -7.20
C THR A 294 -7.03 -1.51 -6.54
N PHE A 295 -6.64 -2.36 -5.58
CA PHE A 295 -5.33 -2.30 -4.96
C PHE A 295 -4.22 -2.50 -5.99
N SER A 296 -4.27 -3.59 -6.76
CA SER A 296 -3.29 -3.88 -7.81
C SER A 296 -3.22 -2.76 -8.84
N LEU A 297 -4.36 -2.16 -9.22
CA LEU A 297 -4.43 -1.07 -10.17
C LEU A 297 -3.69 0.16 -9.66
N VAL A 298 -3.97 0.64 -8.44
CA VAL A 298 -3.32 1.84 -7.89
C VAL A 298 -1.82 1.61 -7.73
N VAL A 299 -1.41 0.48 -7.14
CA VAL A 299 0.02 0.13 -7.00
C VAL A 299 0.70 0.08 -8.37
N SER A 300 0.06 -0.55 -9.36
CA SER A 300 0.59 -0.66 -10.72
C SER A 300 0.68 0.69 -11.45
N VAL A 301 -0.05 1.73 -11.04
CA VAL A 301 0.14 3.09 -11.57
C VAL A 301 1.28 3.80 -10.85
N PHE A 302 1.37 3.63 -9.53
CA PHE A 302 2.38 4.30 -8.70
C PHE A 302 3.81 3.87 -9.06
N VAL A 303 4.04 2.56 -9.09
CA VAL A 303 5.36 1.95 -9.29
C VAL A 303 6.06 2.43 -10.59
N PRO A 304 5.45 2.31 -11.79
CA PRO A 304 6.09 2.79 -13.02
C PRO A 304 6.21 4.32 -13.05
N SER A 305 5.29 5.06 -12.43
CA SER A 305 5.36 6.52 -12.36
C SER A 305 6.57 6.98 -11.53
N ILE A 306 6.85 6.32 -10.40
CA ILE A 306 8.07 6.55 -9.61
C ILE A 306 9.33 6.28 -10.46
N ALA A 307 9.34 5.15 -11.19
CA ALA A 307 10.45 4.80 -12.08
C ALA A 307 10.67 5.86 -13.18
N LEU A 308 9.59 6.34 -13.80
CA LEU A 308 9.64 7.40 -14.83
C LEU A 308 10.25 8.69 -14.27
N GLY A 309 9.84 9.09 -13.06
CA GLY A 309 10.42 10.24 -12.36
C GLY A 309 11.92 10.11 -12.11
N SER A 310 12.34 8.94 -11.60
CA SER A 310 13.76 8.64 -11.38
C SER A 310 14.57 8.63 -12.69
N PHE A 311 14.02 8.04 -13.75
CA PHE A 311 14.65 8.01 -15.07
C PHE A 311 14.76 9.40 -15.70
N ALA A 312 13.73 10.23 -15.57
CA ALA A 312 13.75 11.61 -16.07
C ALA A 312 14.92 12.40 -15.48
N VAL A 313 15.20 12.27 -14.18
CA VAL A 313 16.36 12.89 -13.55
C VAL A 313 17.68 12.33 -14.09
N ALA A 314 17.77 11.01 -14.28
CA ALA A 314 18.96 10.37 -14.82
C ALA A 314 19.27 10.76 -16.28
N ALA A 315 18.26 11.14 -17.05
CA ALA A 315 18.40 11.63 -18.42
C ALA A 315 18.91 13.09 -18.50
N LEU A 316 18.84 13.86 -17.42
CA LEU A 316 19.29 15.24 -17.40
C LEU A 316 20.82 15.33 -17.41
N ARG A 317 21.37 16.05 -18.41
CA ARG A 317 22.82 16.30 -18.51
C ARG A 317 23.33 17.29 -17.47
N ARG A 318 22.47 18.21 -17.01
CA ARG A 318 22.76 19.22 -15.99
C ARG A 318 21.56 19.34 -15.05
N ILE A 319 21.80 19.18 -13.75
CA ILE A 319 20.77 19.26 -12.71
C ILE A 319 21.05 20.54 -11.90
N PRO A 320 20.29 21.62 -12.10
CA PRO A 320 20.49 22.85 -11.34
C PRO A 320 20.01 22.68 -9.89
N GLU A 321 20.60 23.43 -8.97
CA GLU A 321 20.35 23.27 -7.53
C GLU A 321 18.89 23.57 -7.14
N TRP A 322 18.27 24.54 -7.80
CA TRP A 322 16.87 24.92 -7.57
C TRP A 322 15.86 23.85 -8.03
N LEU A 323 16.27 22.87 -8.84
CA LEU A 323 15.36 21.88 -9.40
C LEU A 323 14.70 21.02 -8.33
N LEU A 324 15.40 20.70 -7.24
CA LEU A 324 14.81 19.97 -6.11
C LEU A 324 13.65 20.76 -5.49
N VAL A 325 13.84 22.05 -5.26
CA VAL A 325 12.85 22.94 -4.65
C VAL A 325 11.66 23.12 -5.58
N ALA A 326 11.92 23.36 -6.88
CA ALA A 326 10.87 23.47 -7.88
C ALA A 326 10.07 22.16 -7.99
N ASN A 327 10.74 21.00 -8.05
CA ASN A 327 10.09 19.70 -8.12
C ASN A 327 9.14 19.45 -6.93
N LEU A 328 9.59 19.74 -5.71
CA LEU A 328 8.76 19.56 -4.51
C LEU A 328 7.55 20.51 -4.47
N TRP A 329 7.71 21.78 -4.85
CA TRP A 329 6.57 22.71 -4.93
C TRP A 329 5.62 22.39 -6.08
N THR A 330 6.14 21.92 -7.23
CA THR A 330 5.33 21.41 -8.34
C THR A 330 4.54 20.18 -7.90
N LEU A 331 5.16 19.24 -7.19
CA LEU A 331 4.48 18.08 -6.62
C LEU A 331 3.32 18.49 -5.71
N VAL A 332 3.56 19.42 -4.77
CA VAL A 332 2.53 19.97 -3.89
C VAL A 332 1.38 20.59 -4.70
N ALA A 333 1.70 21.41 -5.70
CA ALA A 333 0.70 22.08 -6.53
C ALA A 333 -0.15 21.08 -7.35
N LEU A 334 0.49 20.07 -7.96
CA LEU A 334 -0.21 19.03 -8.72
C LEU A 334 -1.16 18.21 -7.84
N LEU A 335 -0.72 17.83 -6.64
CA LEU A 335 -1.56 17.09 -5.71
C LEU A 335 -2.68 17.94 -5.09
N ALA A 336 -2.44 19.23 -4.88
CA ALA A 336 -3.47 20.18 -4.46
C ALA A 336 -4.50 20.44 -5.56
N LEU A 337 -4.09 20.48 -6.83
CA LEU A 337 -5.02 20.55 -7.96
C LEU A 337 -5.85 19.27 -8.08
N LEU A 338 -5.20 18.11 -7.94
CA LEU A 338 -5.86 16.81 -7.97
C LEU A 338 -6.96 16.68 -6.91
N TYR A 339 -6.76 17.27 -5.72
CA TYR A 339 -7.73 17.25 -4.62
C TYR A 339 -9.16 17.65 -5.03
N PHE A 340 -9.30 18.65 -5.90
CA PHE A 340 -10.61 19.11 -6.37
C PHE A 340 -11.31 18.09 -7.27
N GLY A 341 -10.54 17.37 -8.11
CA GLY A 341 -11.10 16.33 -8.99
C GLY A 341 -11.48 15.06 -8.25
N LEU A 342 -10.79 14.75 -7.14
CA LEU A 342 -11.02 13.53 -6.37
C LEU A 342 -12.37 13.49 -5.65
N GLY A 343 -12.94 14.65 -5.28
CA GLY A 343 -14.28 14.72 -4.69
C GLY A 343 -15.39 14.20 -5.60
N ASP A 344 -15.16 14.20 -6.92
CA ASP A 344 -16.09 13.73 -7.95
C ASP A 344 -15.62 12.41 -8.60
N ALA A 345 -14.65 11.71 -8.02
CA ALA A 345 -14.08 10.49 -8.59
C ALA A 345 -15.13 9.42 -8.91
N THR A 346 -16.15 9.27 -8.06
CA THR A 346 -17.26 8.31 -8.26
C THR A 346 -18.07 8.61 -9.51
N TYR A 347 -18.33 9.89 -9.79
CA TYR A 347 -19.03 10.34 -10.98
C TYR A 347 -18.19 10.06 -12.24
N TRP A 348 -16.90 10.40 -12.22
CA TRP A 348 -16.02 10.18 -13.38
C TRP A 348 -15.83 8.68 -13.67
N ALA A 349 -15.72 7.85 -12.63
CA ALA A 349 -15.68 6.41 -12.79
C ALA A 349 -16.99 5.85 -13.37
N HIS A 350 -18.14 6.36 -12.94
CA HIS A 350 -19.43 6.01 -13.53
C HIS A 350 -19.52 6.39 -15.02
N ARG A 351 -19.12 7.62 -15.38
CA ARG A 351 -19.03 8.06 -16.78
C ARG A 351 -18.23 7.06 -17.61
N LEU A 352 -17.03 6.70 -17.13
CA LEU A 352 -16.17 5.74 -17.80
C LEU A 352 -16.84 4.37 -17.91
N ARG A 353 -17.43 3.86 -16.82
CA ARG A 353 -18.08 2.55 -16.77
C ARG A 353 -19.22 2.42 -17.77
N THR A 354 -20.01 3.48 -17.97
CA THR A 354 -21.14 3.47 -18.91
C THR A 354 -20.73 3.45 -20.38
N LEU A 355 -19.46 3.75 -20.72
CA LEU A 355 -18.94 3.59 -22.09
C LEU A 355 -18.76 2.11 -22.48
N PHE A 356 -18.61 1.22 -21.49
CA PHE A 356 -18.41 -0.21 -21.66
C PHE A 356 -19.66 -0.99 -21.18
N ALA A 357 -20.83 -0.52 -21.61
CA ALA A 357 -22.13 -1.09 -21.24
C ALA A 357 -22.39 -2.53 -21.71
N PRO A 358 -21.83 -3.06 -22.84
CA PRO A 358 -21.95 -4.48 -23.16
C PRO A 358 -21.41 -5.35 -22.03
N HIS A 359 -22.08 -6.46 -21.74
CA HIS A 359 -21.87 -7.26 -20.53
C HIS A 359 -21.04 -8.53 -20.78
N ASP A 360 -20.11 -8.48 -21.72
CA ASP A 360 -19.20 -9.59 -22.01
C ASP A 360 -17.81 -9.39 -21.36
N GLU A 361 -17.01 -10.46 -21.36
CA GLU A 361 -15.66 -10.44 -20.79
C GLU A 361 -14.74 -9.44 -21.49
N ALA A 362 -14.93 -9.22 -22.79
CA ALA A 362 -14.14 -8.28 -23.58
C ALA A 362 -14.38 -6.83 -23.14
N ALA A 363 -15.64 -6.45 -22.94
CA ALA A 363 -16.02 -5.14 -22.44
C ALA A 363 -15.49 -4.90 -21.01
N PHE A 364 -15.48 -5.93 -20.16
CA PHE A 364 -14.86 -5.83 -18.83
C PHE A 364 -13.35 -5.61 -18.92
N ALA A 365 -12.64 -6.36 -19.76
CA ALA A 365 -11.20 -6.16 -19.97
C ALA A 365 -10.87 -4.76 -20.50
N LEU A 366 -11.65 -4.27 -21.47
CA LEU A 366 -11.51 -2.92 -22.02
C LEU A 366 -11.81 -1.84 -20.97
N PHE A 367 -12.82 -2.04 -20.13
CA PHE A 367 -13.12 -1.16 -19.00
C PHE A 367 -11.94 -1.09 -18.01
N GLN A 368 -11.35 -2.24 -17.66
CA GLN A 368 -10.19 -2.27 -16.77
C GLN A 368 -8.97 -1.58 -17.38
N LEU A 369 -8.72 -1.78 -18.68
CA LEU A 369 -7.66 -1.09 -19.40
C LEU A 369 -7.89 0.43 -19.44
N ALA A 370 -9.13 0.85 -19.74
CA ALA A 370 -9.49 2.27 -19.77
C ALA A 370 -9.42 2.92 -18.38
N THR A 371 -9.75 2.16 -17.33
CA THR A 371 -9.62 2.58 -15.94
C THR A 371 -8.15 2.76 -15.58
N PHE A 372 -7.30 1.77 -15.88
CA PHE A 372 -5.85 1.87 -15.69
C PHE A 372 -5.27 3.08 -16.42
N ALA A 373 -5.61 3.26 -17.71
CA ALA A 373 -5.14 4.39 -18.50
C ALA A 373 -5.59 5.74 -17.92
N SER A 374 -6.82 5.83 -17.44
CA SER A 374 -7.37 7.06 -16.83
C SER A 374 -6.69 7.39 -15.51
N VAL A 375 -6.52 6.40 -14.63
CA VAL A 375 -5.83 6.58 -13.35
C VAL A 375 -4.35 6.91 -13.57
N LEU A 376 -3.69 6.26 -14.54
CA LEU A 376 -2.33 6.59 -14.96
C LEU A 376 -2.24 8.04 -15.45
N ALA A 377 -3.14 8.49 -16.33
CA ALA A 377 -3.12 9.85 -16.85
C ALA A 377 -3.27 10.92 -15.74
N VAL A 378 -4.10 10.64 -14.74
CA VAL A 378 -4.38 11.57 -13.64
C VAL A 378 -3.25 11.61 -12.61
N ILE A 379 -2.65 10.46 -12.28
CA ILE A 379 -1.74 10.30 -11.14
C ILE A 379 -0.27 10.22 -11.54
N ALA A 380 0.05 9.89 -12.81
CA ALA A 380 1.43 9.66 -13.23
C ALA A 380 2.34 10.87 -13.02
N LEU A 381 1.87 12.08 -13.34
CA LEU A 381 2.69 13.29 -13.24
C LEU A 381 3.09 13.61 -11.79
N PRO A 382 2.16 13.73 -10.81
CA PRO A 382 2.55 13.94 -9.42
C PRO A 382 3.39 12.78 -8.87
N VAL A 383 3.07 11.51 -9.18
CA VAL A 383 3.88 10.40 -8.67
C VAL A 383 5.27 10.35 -9.30
N ALA A 384 5.42 10.73 -10.57
CA ALA A 384 6.74 10.89 -11.19
C ALA A 384 7.53 12.04 -10.57
N ALA A 385 6.90 13.18 -10.25
CA ALA A 385 7.55 14.25 -9.51
C ALA A 385 8.02 13.77 -8.12
N SER A 386 7.23 12.95 -7.44
CA SER A 386 7.67 12.28 -6.21
C SER A 386 8.89 11.38 -6.45
N GLY A 387 8.84 10.51 -7.47
CA GLY A 387 9.94 9.61 -7.84
C GLY A 387 11.24 10.29 -8.26
N ALA A 388 11.17 11.56 -8.68
CA ALA A 388 12.35 12.39 -8.96
C ALA A 388 13.05 12.91 -7.69
N THR A 389 12.36 12.94 -6.55
CA THR A 389 12.84 13.59 -5.31
C THR A 389 14.14 12.98 -4.78
N LEU A 390 14.21 11.66 -4.59
CA LEU A 390 15.41 11.01 -4.04
C LEU A 390 16.64 11.13 -4.96
N PRO A 391 16.54 10.91 -6.29
CA PRO A 391 17.64 11.17 -7.21
C PRO A 391 18.15 12.62 -7.18
N LEU A 392 17.26 13.60 -7.05
CA LEU A 392 17.63 15.02 -6.94
C LEU A 392 18.37 15.32 -5.62
N ILE A 393 17.92 14.75 -4.50
CA ILE A 393 18.61 14.84 -3.21
C ILE A 393 19.99 14.19 -3.29
N PHE A 394 20.06 12.99 -3.86
CA PHE A 394 21.31 12.24 -4.02
C PHE A 394 22.34 13.01 -4.86
N HIS A 395 21.91 13.58 -5.99
CA HIS A 395 22.77 14.43 -6.83
C HIS A 395 23.34 15.61 -6.04
N ARG A 396 22.55 16.19 -5.12
CA ARG A 396 22.98 17.31 -4.29
C ARG A 396 24.03 16.91 -3.26
N LEU A 397 23.83 15.78 -2.58
CA LEU A 397 24.76 15.26 -1.58
C LEU A 397 26.11 14.83 -2.20
N ARG A 398 26.12 14.34 -3.45
CA ARG A 398 27.34 13.99 -4.16
C ARG A 398 28.35 15.14 -4.27
N ARG A 399 27.87 16.39 -4.36
CA ARG A 399 28.75 17.56 -4.48
C ARG A 399 29.48 17.91 -3.18
N GLU A 400 29.10 17.33 -2.04
CA GLU A 400 29.64 17.69 -0.72
C GLU A 400 30.73 16.72 -0.18
N GLN A 401 31.36 15.89 -1.02
CA GLN A 401 32.44 14.92 -0.68
C GLN A 401 32.09 13.99 0.50
N GLY A 402 31.54 12.81 0.21
CA GLY A 402 31.30 11.76 1.22
C GLY A 402 30.97 10.40 0.62
N ASP A 403 30.87 9.38 1.49
CA ASP A 403 30.55 7.98 1.16
C ASP A 403 29.13 7.91 0.57
N LEU A 404 29.08 7.83 -0.76
CA LEU A 404 27.83 7.83 -1.51
C LEU A 404 26.95 6.62 -1.22
N GLY A 405 27.55 5.45 -0.93
CA GLY A 405 26.82 4.23 -0.66
C GLY A 405 26.05 4.34 0.65
N HIS A 406 26.73 4.84 1.70
CA HIS A 406 26.12 5.09 2.99
C HIS A 406 25.05 6.18 2.94
N ALA A 407 25.32 7.30 2.25
CA ALA A 407 24.36 8.38 2.11
C ALA A 407 23.10 7.95 1.34
N ALA A 408 23.24 7.18 0.26
CA ALA A 408 22.09 6.59 -0.45
C ALA A 408 21.29 5.68 0.48
N GLY A 409 21.96 4.73 1.15
CA GLY A 409 21.32 3.81 2.08
C GLY A 409 20.51 4.52 3.16
N LEU A 410 21.05 5.60 3.74
CA LEU A 410 20.34 6.40 4.74
C LEU A 410 19.14 7.15 4.17
N LEU A 411 19.24 7.74 2.98
CA LEU A 411 18.12 8.47 2.36
C LEU A 411 16.97 7.54 2.01
N TYR A 412 17.27 6.40 1.38
CA TYR A 412 16.27 5.39 1.07
C TYR A 412 15.68 4.80 2.36
N GLY A 413 16.53 4.54 3.36
CA GLY A 413 16.08 4.13 4.70
C GLY A 413 15.09 5.12 5.31
N TRP A 414 15.42 6.41 5.37
CA TRP A 414 14.52 7.43 5.91
C TRP A 414 13.25 7.65 5.09
N ASN A 415 13.34 7.56 3.75
CA ASN A 415 12.16 7.58 2.90
C ASN A 415 11.24 6.38 3.17
N THR A 416 11.80 5.18 3.26
CA THR A 416 11.03 3.96 3.56
C THR A 416 10.46 4.00 4.98
N THR A 417 11.18 4.54 5.97
CA THR A 417 10.64 4.83 7.31
C THR A 417 9.49 5.83 7.25
N GLY A 418 9.62 6.87 6.43
CA GLY A 418 8.53 7.79 6.13
C GLY A 418 7.31 7.06 5.57
N SER A 419 7.50 6.24 4.53
CA SER A 419 6.44 5.42 3.94
C SER A 419 5.80 4.46 4.94
N LEU A 420 6.59 3.81 5.79
CA LEU A 420 6.10 3.00 6.91
C LEU A 420 5.15 3.80 7.82
N LEU A 421 5.59 5.00 8.26
CA LEU A 421 4.75 5.88 9.07
C LEU A 421 3.50 6.34 8.31
N GLY A 422 3.60 6.59 7.00
CA GLY A 422 2.47 6.98 6.16
C GLY A 422 1.43 5.86 6.02
N ALA A 423 1.89 4.61 5.87
CA ALA A 423 1.02 3.44 5.84
C ALA A 423 0.32 3.20 7.19
N LEU A 424 1.07 3.24 8.29
CA LEU A 424 0.53 2.97 9.64
C LEU A 424 -0.35 4.10 10.16
N LEU A 425 0.09 5.35 10.02
CA LEU A 425 -0.64 6.50 10.54
C LEU A 425 -1.71 6.95 9.54
N GLY A 426 -1.32 7.20 8.28
CA GLY A 426 -2.22 7.68 7.24
C GLY A 426 -3.21 6.63 6.74
N GLY A 427 -2.82 5.35 6.72
CA GLY A 427 -3.66 4.26 6.24
C GLY A 427 -4.51 3.57 7.30
N TYR A 428 -4.25 3.81 8.59
CA TYR A 428 -4.95 3.12 9.68
C TYR A 428 -5.24 4.03 10.88
N ALA A 429 -4.22 4.56 11.55
CA ALA A 429 -4.43 5.23 12.84
C ALA A 429 -5.28 6.49 12.71
N LEU A 430 -4.97 7.37 11.75
CA LEU A 430 -5.65 8.64 11.57
C LEU A 430 -7.13 8.49 11.20
N LEU A 431 -7.53 7.37 10.59
CA LEU A 431 -8.93 7.07 10.24
C LEU A 431 -9.83 6.84 11.46
N HIS A 432 -9.28 6.76 12.68
CA HIS A 432 -10.09 6.77 13.90
C HIS A 432 -10.63 8.16 14.26
N TRP A 433 -10.04 9.22 13.70
CA TRP A 433 -10.35 10.61 14.06
C TRP A 433 -10.60 11.52 12.86
N LEU A 434 -10.11 11.15 11.67
CA LEU A 434 -10.09 12.00 10.48
C LEU A 434 -10.62 11.23 9.27
N ASP A 435 -11.48 11.89 8.50
CA ASP A 435 -11.92 11.38 7.20
C ASP A 435 -10.82 11.45 6.13
N LEU A 436 -11.04 10.76 5.01
CA LEU A 436 -10.06 10.66 3.91
C LEU A 436 -9.57 12.03 3.40
N HIS A 437 -10.46 13.01 3.33
CA HIS A 437 -10.12 14.36 2.85
C HIS A 437 -9.16 15.08 3.79
N ALA A 438 -9.29 14.89 5.11
CA ALA A 438 -8.43 15.50 6.12
C ALA A 438 -7.05 14.83 6.14
N ILE A 439 -7.01 13.51 5.99
CA ILE A 439 -5.76 12.74 5.85
C ILE A 439 -4.99 13.17 4.59
N TYR A 440 -5.69 13.39 3.46
CA TYR A 440 -5.07 13.91 2.24
C TYR A 440 -4.43 15.30 2.47
N ARG A 441 -5.12 16.21 3.16
CA ARG A 441 -4.59 17.55 3.49
C ARG A 441 -3.35 17.49 4.39
N LEU A 442 -3.33 16.56 5.35
CA LEU A 442 -2.16 16.35 6.19
C LEU A 442 -0.94 15.90 5.36
N ALA A 443 -1.15 15.01 4.38
CA ALA A 443 -0.09 14.61 3.47
C ALA A 443 0.41 15.78 2.59
N LEU A 444 -0.48 16.64 2.09
CA LEU A 444 -0.10 17.88 1.40
C LEU A 444 0.73 18.81 2.30
N ALA A 445 0.33 18.98 3.55
CA ALA A 445 1.03 19.80 4.53
C ALA A 445 2.44 19.25 4.84
N ALA A 446 2.58 17.92 4.94
CA ALA A 446 3.87 17.26 5.08
C ALA A 446 4.79 17.50 3.86
N LEU A 447 4.26 17.43 2.63
CA LEU A 447 5.03 17.74 1.41
C LEU A 447 5.41 19.22 1.31
N ALA A 448 4.51 20.13 1.67
CA ALA A 448 4.83 21.57 1.70
C ALA A 448 5.92 21.87 2.74
N THR A 449 5.90 21.18 3.88
CA THR A 449 6.97 21.25 4.89
C THR A 449 8.29 20.73 4.33
N ALA A 450 8.29 19.60 3.62
CA ALA A 450 9.46 19.07 2.94
C ALA A 450 10.01 20.07 1.89
N ALA A 451 9.14 20.69 1.09
CA ALA A 451 9.50 21.68 0.09
C ALA A 451 10.14 22.94 0.71
N ALA A 452 9.58 23.43 1.83
CA ALA A 452 10.12 24.56 2.58
C ALA A 452 11.49 24.25 3.20
N LEU A 453 11.66 23.06 3.79
CA LEU A 453 12.96 22.61 4.32
C LEU A 453 14.04 22.50 3.23
N ALA A 454 13.68 21.94 2.07
CA ALA A 454 14.57 21.90 0.91
C ALA A 454 14.92 23.31 0.42
N MET A 455 13.95 24.23 0.37
CA MET A 455 14.16 25.63 -0.02
C MET A 455 15.16 26.33 0.91
N LEU A 456 15.00 26.18 2.23
CA LEU A 456 15.92 26.73 3.23
C LEU A 456 17.34 26.20 3.06
N ARG A 457 17.49 24.89 2.80
CA ARG A 457 18.80 24.24 2.67
C ARG A 457 19.51 24.55 1.35
N VAL A 458 18.75 24.68 0.27
CA VAL A 458 19.28 24.88 -1.09
C VAL A 458 19.54 26.35 -1.39
N LEU A 459 18.62 27.24 -1.03
CA LEU A 459 18.71 28.68 -1.34
C LEU A 459 19.30 29.51 -0.18
N GLY A 460 19.49 28.91 0.99
CA GLY A 460 20.17 29.50 2.14
C GLY A 460 19.37 30.60 2.86
N ALA A 461 20.07 31.42 3.64
CA ALA A 461 19.47 32.43 4.53
C ALA A 461 18.58 33.45 3.80
N ARG A 462 18.87 33.73 2.52
CA ARG A 462 18.09 34.65 1.68
C ARG A 462 16.65 34.17 1.42
N ALA A 463 16.40 32.86 1.53
CA ALA A 463 15.09 32.27 1.30
C ALA A 463 14.28 32.04 2.58
N ARG A 464 14.75 32.44 3.78
CA ARG A 464 14.05 32.17 5.05
C ARG A 464 12.63 32.72 5.08
N SER A 465 12.47 34.00 4.78
CA SER A 465 11.15 34.65 4.78
C SER A 465 10.24 34.06 3.69
N ALA A 466 10.81 33.76 2.51
CA ALA A 466 10.06 33.17 1.40
C ALA A 466 9.58 31.74 1.73
N ALA A 467 10.44 30.90 2.32
CA ALA A 467 10.08 29.55 2.75
C ALA A 467 9.06 29.54 3.89
N GLY A 468 9.19 30.46 4.85
CA GLY A 468 8.20 30.62 5.92
C GLY A 468 6.84 31.09 5.39
N ALA A 469 6.84 32.09 4.50
CA ALA A 469 5.63 32.62 3.90
C ALA A 469 4.94 31.59 2.99
N SER A 470 5.68 30.85 2.15
CA SER A 470 5.11 29.82 1.28
C SER A 470 4.56 28.64 2.08
N LEU A 471 5.24 28.23 3.16
CA LEU A 471 4.73 27.22 4.07
C LEU A 471 3.44 27.67 4.75
N ALA A 472 3.43 28.87 5.34
CA ALA A 472 2.24 29.41 6.01
C ALA A 472 1.05 29.53 5.03
N ALA A 473 1.30 30.05 3.82
CA ALA A 473 0.29 30.14 2.78
C ALA A 473 -0.25 28.76 2.38
N ALA A 474 0.62 27.76 2.22
CA ALA A 474 0.21 26.39 1.89
C ALA A 474 -0.66 25.77 3.00
N TRP A 475 -0.25 25.90 4.28
CA TRP A 475 -1.03 25.40 5.41
C TRP A 475 -2.40 26.06 5.53
N VAL A 476 -2.47 27.38 5.38
CA VAL A 476 -3.74 28.13 5.37
C VAL A 476 -4.60 27.66 4.20
N LEU A 477 -4.04 27.56 2.99
CA LEU A 477 -4.77 27.08 1.81
C LEU A 477 -5.34 25.67 2.03
N PHE A 478 -4.56 24.74 2.57
CA PHE A 478 -5.01 23.36 2.79
C PHE A 478 -6.05 23.25 3.91
N ALA A 479 -5.94 24.07 4.95
CA ALA A 479 -6.97 24.15 5.99
C ALA A 479 -8.31 24.66 5.44
N LEU A 480 -8.27 25.56 4.44
CA LEU A 480 -9.44 26.14 3.79
C LEU A 480 -10.03 25.28 2.65
N LEU A 481 -9.38 24.18 2.27
CA LEU A 481 -9.94 23.28 1.24
C LEU A 481 -11.31 22.75 1.70
N PRO A 482 -12.31 22.63 0.79
CA PRO A 482 -13.62 22.10 1.14
C PRO A 482 -13.55 20.61 1.43
N ALA A 483 -14.31 20.12 2.43
CA ALA A 483 -14.42 18.68 2.69
C ALA A 483 -15.07 17.98 1.50
N TRP A 484 -14.64 16.75 1.20
CA TRP A 484 -15.34 15.94 0.20
C TRP A 484 -16.72 15.55 0.71
N SER A 485 -17.72 15.57 -0.17
CA SER A 485 -19.08 15.20 0.21
C SER A 485 -19.21 13.70 0.35
N GLY A 486 -19.56 13.23 1.55
CA GLY A 486 -19.88 11.83 1.80
C GLY A 486 -21.04 11.32 0.94
N GLU A 487 -21.96 12.20 0.52
CA GLU A 487 -23.07 11.85 -0.37
C GLU A 487 -22.56 11.47 -1.77
N ARG A 488 -21.55 12.19 -2.27
CA ARG A 488 -20.90 11.90 -3.57
C ARG A 488 -20.03 10.66 -3.49
N LEU A 489 -19.26 10.51 -2.42
CA LEU A 489 -18.35 9.39 -2.22
C LEU A 489 -19.11 8.07 -1.98
N ALA A 490 -20.11 8.08 -1.11
CA ALA A 490 -20.90 6.89 -0.81
C ALA A 490 -21.93 6.57 -1.90
N ALA A 491 -22.01 7.32 -3.01
CA ALA A 491 -23.08 7.22 -4.01
C ALA A 491 -23.26 5.82 -4.63
N GLY A 492 -22.20 5.01 -4.70
CA GLY A 492 -22.28 3.63 -5.20
C GLY A 492 -22.37 3.50 -6.71
N LEU A 493 -21.95 4.54 -7.45
CA LEU A 493 -22.18 4.67 -8.89
C LEU A 493 -21.46 3.61 -9.75
N PHE A 494 -20.46 2.91 -9.20
CA PHE A 494 -19.83 1.77 -9.88
C PHE A 494 -20.82 0.63 -10.16
N ARG A 495 -21.95 0.57 -9.43
CA ARG A 495 -23.05 -0.38 -9.67
C ARG A 495 -23.96 0.04 -10.83
N GLU A 496 -23.94 1.30 -11.20
CA GLU A 496 -24.77 1.85 -12.28
C GLU A 496 -24.04 1.72 -13.61
N ARG A 497 -24.41 0.69 -14.37
CA ARG A 497 -23.72 0.28 -15.60
C ARG A 497 -24.34 0.85 -16.87
N SER A 498 -25.58 1.34 -16.79
CA SER A 498 -26.31 1.91 -17.92
C SER A 498 -26.33 3.44 -17.83
N PRO A 499 -26.10 4.16 -18.95
CA PRO A 499 -26.19 5.61 -18.95
C PRO A 499 -27.65 6.07 -18.75
N THR A 500 -27.81 7.13 -17.98
CA THR A 500 -29.08 7.85 -17.80
C THR A 500 -29.00 9.22 -18.48
N ALA A 501 -30.12 9.95 -18.57
CA ALA A 501 -30.10 11.33 -19.03
C ALA A 501 -29.17 12.22 -18.18
N ALA A 502 -29.09 11.93 -16.87
CA ALA A 502 -28.21 12.64 -15.94
C ALA A 502 -26.73 12.32 -16.17
N THR A 503 -26.38 11.13 -16.68
CA THR A 503 -24.99 10.71 -16.89
C THR A 503 -24.21 11.73 -17.72
N ARG A 504 -24.83 12.47 -18.65
CA ARG A 504 -24.10 13.47 -19.48
C ARG A 504 -23.93 14.85 -18.83
N LEU A 505 -24.59 15.13 -17.71
CA LEU A 505 -24.56 16.43 -17.00
C LEU A 505 -23.22 16.67 -16.29
N SER A 506 -22.98 17.88 -15.77
CA SER A 506 -21.84 18.14 -14.87
C SER A 506 -21.99 17.38 -13.54
N PRO A 507 -20.90 17.16 -12.76
CA PRO A 507 -20.99 16.48 -11.46
C PRO A 507 -22.04 17.11 -10.53
N ASP A 508 -22.03 18.44 -10.40
CA ASP A 508 -22.99 19.17 -9.55
C ASP A 508 -24.44 18.94 -10.00
N ALA A 509 -24.70 19.02 -11.31
CA ALA A 509 -26.05 18.79 -11.85
C ALA A 509 -26.48 17.33 -11.74
N PHE A 510 -25.54 16.38 -11.89
CA PHE A 510 -25.79 14.95 -11.72
C PHE A 510 -26.23 14.63 -10.28
N PHE A 511 -25.49 15.11 -9.28
CA PHE A 511 -25.85 14.89 -7.88
C PHE A 511 -27.08 15.71 -7.48
N ALA A 512 -27.25 16.93 -7.99
CA ALA A 512 -28.45 17.73 -7.75
C ALA A 512 -29.73 17.10 -8.34
N ALA A 513 -29.63 16.21 -9.34
CA ALA A 513 -30.75 15.46 -9.88
C ALA A 513 -31.15 14.25 -9.02
N ARG A 514 -30.30 13.81 -8.08
CA ARG A 514 -30.54 12.67 -7.18
C ARG A 514 -31.24 13.08 -5.87
N ARG A 515 -32.09 14.10 -5.91
CA ARG A 515 -32.80 14.61 -4.72
C ARG A 515 -33.65 13.51 -4.07
N GLY A 516 -33.78 13.57 -2.76
CA GLY A 516 -34.62 12.67 -1.97
C GLY A 516 -33.87 11.57 -1.23
N ILE A 517 -32.55 11.45 -1.44
CA ILE A 517 -31.68 10.62 -0.62
C ILE A 517 -31.03 11.51 0.45
N SER A 518 -31.28 11.21 1.72
CA SER A 518 -30.65 11.87 2.87
C SER A 518 -29.53 11.00 3.42
N LEU A 519 -28.35 11.60 3.61
CA LEU A 519 -27.22 10.98 4.29
C LEU A 519 -27.35 11.22 5.80
N LEU A 520 -27.72 10.19 6.55
CA LEU A 520 -27.92 10.26 8.00
C LEU A 520 -26.62 10.08 8.78
N PHE A 521 -25.67 9.36 8.17
CA PHE A 521 -24.38 9.03 8.77
C PHE A 521 -23.36 8.86 7.65
N TYR A 522 -22.14 9.33 7.88
CA TYR A 522 -20.98 9.06 7.03
C TYR A 522 -19.73 9.10 7.91
N GLU A 523 -18.85 8.11 7.75
CA GLU A 523 -17.56 8.10 8.39
C GLU A 523 -16.58 7.23 7.59
N ASP A 524 -15.36 7.74 7.38
CA ASP A 524 -14.27 6.92 6.86
C ASP A 524 -13.55 6.21 8.00
N ASP A 525 -13.85 4.94 8.22
CA ASP A 525 -13.19 4.16 9.26
C ASP A 525 -11.97 3.38 8.72
N PRO A 526 -11.13 2.82 9.62
CA PRO A 526 -9.93 2.07 9.21
C PRO A 526 -10.18 0.89 8.24
N SER A 527 -11.36 0.27 8.30
CA SER A 527 -11.74 -0.88 7.47
C SER A 527 -12.42 -0.45 6.16
N ALA A 528 -13.35 0.50 6.21
CA ALA A 528 -14.17 0.93 5.08
C ALA A 528 -14.80 2.31 5.30
N SER A 529 -15.32 2.90 4.23
CA SER A 529 -16.13 4.12 4.29
C SER A 529 -17.59 3.73 4.49
N ILE A 530 -18.16 4.05 5.65
CA ILE A 530 -19.50 3.63 6.07
C ILE A 530 -20.47 4.80 5.96
N ALA A 531 -21.65 4.55 5.41
CA ALA A 531 -22.72 5.54 5.33
C ALA A 531 -24.09 4.92 5.65
N ALA A 532 -24.98 5.69 6.27
CA ALA A 532 -26.39 5.35 6.37
C ALA A 532 -27.20 6.32 5.50
N LYS A 533 -27.92 5.80 4.53
CA LYS A 533 -28.74 6.57 3.60
C LYS A 533 -30.21 6.31 3.83
N GLN A 534 -31.04 7.31 3.60
CA GLN A 534 -32.48 7.19 3.69
C GLN A 534 -33.17 7.83 2.49
N TRP A 535 -34.22 7.20 1.98
CA TRP A 535 -35.09 7.78 0.95
C TRP A 535 -36.54 7.34 1.14
N PRO A 536 -37.53 8.14 0.70
CA PRO A 536 -38.94 7.77 0.81
C PRO A 536 -39.28 6.63 -0.14
N LEU A 537 -40.19 5.76 0.27
CA LEU A 537 -40.72 4.67 -0.55
C LEU A 537 -42.03 5.06 -1.25
N PRO A 538 -42.30 4.55 -2.46
CA PRO A 538 -43.62 4.64 -3.07
C PRO A 538 -44.68 3.96 -2.17
N GLY A 539 -45.73 4.69 -1.78
CA GLY A 539 -46.76 4.17 -0.88
C GLY A 539 -46.59 4.53 0.60
N GLY A 540 -45.55 5.29 0.96
CA GLY A 540 -45.30 5.74 2.33
C GLY A 540 -44.21 4.92 3.04
N GLY A 541 -43.69 5.46 4.13
CA GLY A 541 -42.52 4.91 4.83
C GLY A 541 -41.19 5.34 4.22
N VAL A 542 -40.10 4.81 4.78
CA VAL A 542 -38.73 5.13 4.39
C VAL A 542 -37.94 3.86 4.20
N GLU A 543 -37.11 3.85 3.16
CA GLU A 543 -36.01 2.91 3.07
C GLU A 543 -34.79 3.54 3.72
N ARG A 544 -34.16 2.79 4.62
CA ARG A 544 -32.90 3.15 5.25
C ARG A 544 -31.92 2.02 5.00
N SER A 545 -30.78 2.35 4.40
CA SER A 545 -29.77 1.37 4.03
C SER A 545 -28.41 1.73 4.61
N ILE A 546 -27.73 0.72 5.14
CA ILE A 546 -26.30 0.80 5.48
C ILE A 546 -25.49 0.52 4.21
N VAL A 547 -24.45 1.33 4.01
CA VAL A 547 -23.64 1.35 2.80
C VAL A 547 -22.17 1.28 3.19
N THR A 548 -21.46 0.30 2.66
CA THR A 548 -20.03 0.09 2.87
C THR A 548 -19.28 0.31 1.55
N ASN A 549 -18.32 1.23 1.52
CA ASN A 549 -17.58 1.62 0.31
C ASN A 549 -18.52 1.93 -0.88
N GLY A 550 -19.64 2.59 -0.61
CA GLY A 550 -20.66 2.93 -1.61
C GLY A 550 -21.58 1.77 -2.02
N LYS A 551 -21.35 0.53 -1.58
CA LYS A 551 -22.24 -0.61 -1.81
C LYS A 551 -23.29 -0.71 -0.69
N PRO A 552 -24.59 -0.74 -1.00
CA PRO A 552 -25.61 -1.21 -0.06
C PRO A 552 -25.28 -2.61 0.47
N ASP A 553 -25.23 -2.74 1.81
CA ASP A 553 -25.00 -3.98 2.57
C ASP A 553 -26.21 -4.40 3.42
N GLY A 554 -27.29 -3.63 3.36
CA GLY A 554 -28.58 -4.01 3.91
C GLY A 554 -29.52 -2.83 3.96
N GLY A 555 -30.80 -3.09 3.70
CA GLY A 555 -31.91 -2.15 3.76
C GLY A 555 -33.03 -2.62 4.71
N VAL A 556 -33.68 -1.69 5.39
CA VAL A 556 -34.74 -2.01 6.37
C VAL A 556 -36.05 -2.47 5.74
N VAL A 557 -36.28 -2.23 4.44
CA VAL A 557 -37.45 -2.72 3.71
C VAL A 557 -37.06 -3.72 2.62
N TRP A 558 -36.21 -3.32 1.65
CA TRP A 558 -35.95 -4.17 0.48
C TRP A 558 -35.19 -5.46 0.79
N ASP A 559 -34.25 -5.40 1.73
CA ASP A 559 -33.43 -6.55 2.13
C ASP A 559 -33.95 -7.22 3.42
N GLN A 560 -35.02 -6.69 4.01
CA GLN A 560 -35.52 -7.06 5.33
C GLN A 560 -35.80 -8.56 5.43
N VAL A 561 -36.53 -9.10 4.45
CA VAL A 561 -36.93 -10.51 4.41
C VAL A 561 -35.71 -11.41 4.31
N THR A 562 -34.78 -11.10 3.41
CA THR A 562 -33.55 -11.88 3.22
C THR A 562 -32.71 -11.90 4.50
N MET A 563 -32.49 -10.75 5.13
CA MET A 563 -31.68 -10.67 6.35
C MET A 563 -32.36 -11.37 7.54
N ALA A 564 -33.66 -11.17 7.72
CA ALA A 564 -34.40 -11.86 8.79
C ALA A 564 -34.38 -13.39 8.59
N LEU A 565 -34.67 -13.87 7.37
CA LEU A 565 -34.65 -15.31 7.08
C LEU A 565 -33.25 -15.93 7.15
N ALA A 566 -32.19 -15.18 6.84
CA ALA A 566 -30.82 -15.64 7.04
C ALA A 566 -30.53 -16.03 8.49
N GLY A 567 -31.17 -15.35 9.46
CA GLY A 567 -31.16 -15.73 10.87
C GLY A 567 -32.16 -16.82 11.23
N LEU A 568 -33.43 -16.66 10.81
CA LEU A 568 -34.53 -17.51 11.27
C LEU A 568 -34.53 -18.92 10.68
N VAL A 569 -34.17 -19.09 9.40
CA VAL A 569 -34.14 -20.41 8.74
C VAL A 569 -33.17 -21.38 9.42
N PRO A 570 -31.89 -21.05 9.65
CA PRO A 570 -31.00 -21.98 10.35
C PRO A 570 -31.43 -22.23 11.80
N ALA A 571 -32.03 -21.23 12.48
CA ALA A 571 -32.58 -21.44 13.81
C ALA A 571 -33.75 -22.44 13.82
N LEU A 572 -34.62 -22.43 12.82
CA LEU A 572 -35.71 -23.40 12.68
C LEU A 572 -35.22 -24.83 12.38
N LEU A 573 -34.07 -24.96 11.72
CA LEU A 573 -33.48 -26.24 11.34
C LEU A 573 -32.57 -26.82 12.43
N ALA A 574 -32.02 -25.97 13.29
CA ALA A 574 -31.22 -26.40 14.43
C ALA A 574 -32.08 -27.17 15.44
N ARG A 575 -31.51 -28.23 16.04
CA ARG A 575 -32.24 -29.11 16.95
C ARG A 575 -32.74 -28.39 18.22
N GLU A 576 -31.87 -27.59 18.84
CA GLU A 576 -32.15 -26.79 20.03
C GLU A 576 -31.42 -25.44 19.91
N PRO A 577 -31.97 -24.45 19.18
CA PRO A 577 -31.29 -23.17 18.96
C PRO A 577 -31.27 -22.32 20.23
N ARG A 578 -30.17 -22.35 20.99
CA ARG A 578 -29.95 -21.53 22.20
C ARG A 578 -28.88 -20.48 22.00
N ARG A 579 -27.79 -20.82 21.31
CA ARG A 579 -26.63 -19.96 21.13
C ARG A 579 -26.38 -19.71 19.65
N ALA A 580 -26.32 -18.44 19.26
CA ALA A 580 -26.02 -18.05 17.89
C ALA A 580 -24.75 -17.22 17.78
N PHE A 581 -24.01 -17.41 16.69
CA PHE A 581 -22.91 -16.55 16.27
C PHE A 581 -23.27 -15.88 14.94
N VAL A 582 -23.14 -14.56 14.86
CA VAL A 582 -23.48 -13.77 13.67
C VAL A 582 -22.22 -13.04 13.18
N VAL A 583 -21.85 -13.30 11.93
CA VAL A 583 -20.73 -12.63 11.26
C VAL A 583 -21.23 -11.35 10.60
N GLY A 584 -20.80 -10.20 11.11
CA GLY A 584 -21.22 -8.88 10.67
C GLY A 584 -22.52 -8.44 11.37
N TYR A 585 -22.57 -7.19 11.82
CA TYR A 585 -23.77 -6.60 12.38
C TYR A 585 -24.63 -5.97 11.28
N GLY A 586 -24.02 -5.15 10.41
CA GLY A 586 -24.73 -4.43 9.34
C GLY A 586 -25.89 -3.57 9.87
N THR A 587 -27.13 -3.88 9.46
CA THR A 587 -28.35 -3.23 9.97
C THR A 587 -28.87 -3.84 11.27
N GLY A 588 -28.27 -4.93 11.76
CA GLY A 588 -28.72 -5.68 12.93
C GLY A 588 -29.95 -6.54 12.70
N MET A 589 -30.47 -6.65 11.47
CA MET A 589 -31.72 -7.36 11.17
C MET A 589 -31.66 -8.86 11.50
N SER A 590 -30.60 -9.56 11.10
CA SER A 590 -30.46 -11.00 11.37
C SER A 590 -30.22 -11.27 12.85
N ALA A 591 -29.35 -10.48 13.49
CA ALA A 591 -29.06 -10.59 14.92
C ALA A 591 -30.30 -10.26 15.77
N GLY A 592 -31.04 -9.21 15.40
CA GLY A 592 -32.30 -8.82 16.05
C GLY A 592 -33.39 -9.88 15.90
N ALA A 593 -33.53 -10.47 14.70
CA ALA A 593 -34.46 -11.58 14.47
C ALA A 593 -34.13 -12.79 15.36
N LEU A 594 -32.86 -13.19 15.45
CA LEU A 594 -32.41 -14.25 16.36
C LEU A 594 -32.67 -13.89 17.83
N GLY A 595 -32.32 -12.68 18.25
CA GLY A 595 -32.51 -12.18 19.61
C GLY A 595 -33.99 -12.06 20.03
N SER A 596 -34.92 -12.05 19.07
CA SER A 596 -36.36 -12.05 19.34
C SER A 596 -36.93 -13.44 19.66
N LEU A 597 -36.21 -14.51 19.32
CA LEU A 597 -36.65 -15.88 19.57
C LEU A 597 -36.55 -16.21 21.07
N ALA A 598 -37.59 -16.82 21.61
CA ALA A 598 -37.62 -17.24 23.01
C ALA A 598 -36.60 -18.34 23.32
N SER A 599 -36.33 -19.23 22.36
CA SER A 599 -35.37 -20.33 22.49
C SER A 599 -33.91 -19.86 22.53
N ILE A 600 -33.59 -18.74 21.87
CA ILE A 600 -32.24 -18.17 21.85
C ILE A 600 -31.97 -17.47 23.19
N GLU A 601 -30.90 -17.88 23.86
CA GLU A 601 -30.41 -17.34 25.12
C GLU A 601 -29.34 -16.26 24.88
N SER A 602 -28.47 -16.45 23.88
CA SER A 602 -27.38 -15.52 23.55
C SER A 602 -27.11 -15.47 22.04
N VAL A 603 -26.83 -14.26 21.52
CA VAL A 603 -26.33 -14.03 20.16
C VAL A 603 -25.02 -13.27 20.26
N GLU A 604 -23.92 -13.91 19.91
CA GLU A 604 -22.64 -13.23 19.74
C GLU A 604 -22.54 -12.66 18.33
N VAL A 605 -22.18 -11.39 18.20
CA VAL A 605 -22.04 -10.72 16.90
C VAL A 605 -20.61 -10.22 16.75
N ALA A 606 -19.93 -10.66 15.70
CA ALA A 606 -18.61 -10.19 15.33
C ALA A 606 -18.73 -9.08 14.27
N GLU A 607 -18.45 -7.83 14.65
CA GLU A 607 -18.45 -6.69 13.72
C GLU A 607 -17.06 -6.06 13.64
N ILE A 608 -16.54 -5.93 12.43
CA ILE A 608 -15.17 -5.45 12.19
C ILE A 608 -15.10 -3.91 12.16
N SER A 609 -16.19 -3.26 11.76
CA SER A 609 -16.27 -1.81 11.54
C SER A 609 -16.79 -1.09 12.80
N PRO A 610 -15.98 -0.22 13.42
CA PRO A 610 -16.47 0.62 14.51
C PRO A 610 -17.54 1.63 14.03
N ALA A 611 -17.52 2.04 12.76
CA ALA A 611 -18.52 2.96 12.23
C ALA A 611 -19.89 2.29 12.04
N ILE A 612 -19.95 1.01 11.67
CA ILE A 612 -21.21 0.25 11.67
C ILE A 612 -21.82 0.21 13.08
N LEU A 613 -21.00 -0.03 14.11
CA LEU A 613 -21.48 -0.03 15.50
C LEU A 613 -22.01 1.33 15.96
N ARG A 614 -21.37 2.44 15.55
CA ARG A 614 -21.89 3.80 15.81
C ARG A 614 -23.18 4.09 15.05
N ALA A 615 -23.32 3.55 13.84
CA ALA A 615 -24.54 3.69 13.04
C ALA A 615 -25.68 2.76 13.50
N ALA A 616 -25.40 1.72 14.28
CA ALA A 616 -26.36 0.69 14.68
C ALA A 616 -27.69 1.21 15.26
N PRO A 617 -27.71 2.24 16.14
CA PRO A 617 -28.98 2.76 16.68
C PRO A 617 -29.92 3.35 15.62
N LEU A 618 -29.39 3.74 14.45
CA LEU A 618 -30.20 4.22 13.33
C LEU A 618 -31.09 3.11 12.75
N PHE A 619 -30.88 1.84 13.07
CA PHE A 619 -31.67 0.73 12.51
C PHE A 619 -32.60 0.06 13.53
N ASP A 620 -32.55 0.48 14.80
CA ASP A 620 -33.28 -0.14 15.90
C ASP A 620 -34.81 -0.21 15.69
N PHE A 621 -35.37 0.78 15.01
CA PHE A 621 -36.81 0.84 14.75
C PHE A 621 -37.31 -0.29 13.84
N ALA A 622 -36.41 -0.92 13.06
CA ALA A 622 -36.74 -1.95 12.09
C ALA A 622 -36.26 -3.36 12.50
N ASN A 623 -35.26 -3.45 13.38
CA ASN A 623 -34.62 -4.72 13.78
C ASN A 623 -35.02 -5.20 15.19
N GLY A 624 -36.01 -4.57 15.84
CA GLY A 624 -36.47 -4.94 17.18
C GLY A 624 -35.58 -4.40 18.31
N GLY A 625 -34.87 -3.29 18.08
CA GLY A 625 -33.97 -2.69 19.07
C GLY A 625 -32.71 -3.52 19.30
N ALA A 626 -32.18 -4.16 18.25
CA ALA A 626 -31.07 -5.10 18.32
C ALA A 626 -29.84 -4.53 19.05
N SER A 627 -29.49 -3.25 18.85
CA SER A 627 -28.33 -2.64 19.51
C SER A 627 -28.45 -2.54 21.04
N ARG A 628 -29.66 -2.67 21.58
CA ARG A 628 -29.97 -2.63 23.02
C ARG A 628 -30.50 -3.96 23.56
N ASN A 629 -30.56 -5.00 22.73
CA ASN A 629 -31.10 -6.29 23.17
C ASN A 629 -30.09 -6.99 24.11
N PRO A 630 -30.48 -7.34 25.35
CA PRO A 630 -29.55 -7.94 26.31
C PRO A 630 -29.06 -9.34 25.92
N LYS A 631 -29.71 -10.01 24.97
CA LYS A 631 -29.24 -11.29 24.43
C LYS A 631 -28.09 -11.10 23.44
N LEU A 632 -27.91 -9.90 22.88
CA LEU A 632 -26.91 -9.63 21.85
C LEU A 632 -25.62 -9.12 22.49
N GLN A 633 -24.54 -9.88 22.30
CA GLN A 633 -23.19 -9.51 22.67
C GLN A 633 -22.45 -9.08 21.41
N ILE A 634 -22.46 -7.77 21.14
CA ILE A 634 -21.81 -7.22 19.95
C ILE A 634 -20.36 -6.92 20.29
N VAL A 635 -19.45 -7.64 19.65
CA VAL A 635 -18.01 -7.55 19.89
C VAL A 635 -17.34 -7.01 18.63
N ARG A 636 -16.47 -6.01 18.82
CA ARG A 636 -15.63 -5.53 17.73
C ARG A 636 -14.53 -6.56 17.46
N GLY A 637 -14.49 -7.10 16.25
CA GLY A 637 -13.44 -8.04 15.86
C GLY A 637 -13.66 -8.69 14.50
N ASP A 638 -12.59 -9.33 14.03
CA ASP A 638 -12.65 -10.18 12.85
C ASP A 638 -13.35 -11.50 13.20
N ALA A 639 -14.39 -11.84 12.44
CA ALA A 639 -15.24 -12.98 12.75
C ALA A 639 -14.53 -14.32 12.60
N TYR A 640 -13.63 -14.48 11.63
CA TYR A 640 -12.86 -15.71 11.48
C TYR A 640 -11.93 -15.93 12.67
N ARG A 641 -11.23 -14.88 13.10
CA ARG A 641 -10.35 -14.91 14.27
C ARG A 641 -11.11 -15.16 15.56
N MET A 642 -12.23 -14.48 15.77
CA MET A 642 -13.07 -14.66 16.95
C MET A 642 -13.60 -16.09 17.03
N LEU A 643 -14.19 -16.58 15.94
CA LEU A 643 -14.73 -17.93 15.87
C LEU A 643 -13.65 -18.99 16.07
N SER A 644 -12.50 -18.85 15.41
CA SER A 644 -11.38 -19.81 15.51
C SER A 644 -10.71 -19.86 16.88
N ARG A 645 -10.90 -18.83 17.70
CA ARG A 645 -10.35 -18.73 19.07
C ARG A 645 -11.43 -18.91 20.14
N SER A 646 -12.67 -19.19 19.75
CA SER A 646 -13.75 -19.45 20.69
C SER A 646 -13.62 -20.85 21.27
N GLU A 647 -13.76 -20.98 22.58
CA GLU A 647 -13.91 -22.30 23.22
C GLU A 647 -15.37 -22.78 23.16
N GLU A 648 -16.26 -21.91 22.68
CA GLU A 648 -17.70 -22.13 22.69
C GLU A 648 -18.19 -22.79 21.40
N ARG A 649 -19.31 -23.49 21.52
CA ARG A 649 -20.05 -24.04 20.37
C ARG A 649 -21.36 -23.32 20.21
N PHE A 650 -21.76 -23.16 18.95
CA PHE A 650 -22.99 -22.46 18.57
C PHE A 650 -23.96 -23.42 17.90
N ASP A 651 -25.25 -23.25 18.20
CA ASP A 651 -26.33 -24.01 17.55
C ASP A 651 -26.67 -23.42 16.18
N VAL A 652 -26.42 -22.12 16.03
CA VAL A 652 -26.67 -21.38 14.80
C VAL A 652 -25.45 -20.50 14.50
N ILE A 653 -24.84 -20.67 13.33
CA ILE A 653 -23.82 -19.74 12.84
C ILE A 653 -24.35 -19.09 11.57
N VAL A 654 -24.44 -17.76 11.54
CA VAL A 654 -24.98 -17.02 10.40
C VAL A 654 -23.93 -16.07 9.86
N SER A 655 -23.54 -16.26 8.60
CA SER A 655 -22.81 -15.25 7.85
C SER A 655 -23.78 -14.40 7.05
N VAL A 656 -24.03 -13.18 7.54
CA VAL A 656 -24.97 -12.22 6.93
C VAL A 656 -24.34 -11.58 5.67
N PRO A 657 -25.11 -10.88 4.81
CA PRO A 657 -24.74 -10.60 3.44
C PRO A 657 -23.35 -10.00 3.29
N SER A 658 -22.47 -10.77 2.68
CA SER A 658 -21.10 -10.38 2.39
C SER A 658 -20.80 -10.80 0.95
N ASN A 659 -19.97 -10.07 0.23
CA ASN A 659 -19.79 -10.32 -1.21
C ASN A 659 -18.37 -10.84 -1.45
N PRO A 660 -18.18 -12.03 -2.03
CA PRO A 660 -16.85 -12.65 -2.16
C PRO A 660 -15.91 -11.89 -3.10
N TRP A 661 -16.42 -10.96 -3.92
CA TRP A 661 -15.62 -10.09 -4.77
C TRP A 661 -15.02 -8.88 -4.04
N VAL A 662 -15.45 -8.60 -2.80
CA VAL A 662 -14.96 -7.49 -1.97
C VAL A 662 -13.73 -7.93 -1.19
N SER A 663 -12.65 -7.16 -1.30
CA SER A 663 -11.39 -7.45 -0.61
C SER A 663 -11.56 -7.44 0.91
N GLY A 664 -10.99 -8.44 1.59
CA GLY A 664 -11.11 -8.69 3.03
C GLY A 664 -12.29 -9.58 3.41
N ILE A 665 -13.34 -9.67 2.58
CA ILE A 665 -14.53 -10.49 2.82
C ILE A 665 -14.36 -11.91 2.27
N GLU A 666 -13.53 -12.10 1.23
CA GLU A 666 -13.36 -13.41 0.57
C GLU A 666 -12.94 -14.54 1.53
N MET A 667 -12.29 -14.19 2.65
CA MET A 667 -11.89 -15.15 3.68
C MET A 667 -13.09 -15.86 4.30
N LEU A 668 -14.23 -15.21 4.44
CA LEU A 668 -15.46 -15.81 4.98
C LEU A 668 -16.06 -16.88 4.04
N TYR A 669 -15.60 -16.94 2.80
CA TYR A 669 -15.98 -17.96 1.81
C TYR A 669 -14.89 -19.03 1.63
N SER A 670 -13.81 -18.96 2.41
CA SER A 670 -12.70 -19.90 2.31
C SER A 670 -13.03 -21.25 2.96
N VAL A 671 -12.28 -22.28 2.54
CA VAL A 671 -12.37 -23.62 3.14
C VAL A 671 -11.97 -23.57 4.62
N GLU A 672 -11.01 -22.72 4.96
CA GLU A 672 -10.51 -22.47 6.30
C GLU A 672 -11.62 -21.94 7.22
N PHE A 673 -12.35 -20.92 6.79
CA PHE A 673 -13.49 -20.38 7.55
C PHE A 673 -14.61 -21.42 7.70
N LEU A 674 -14.99 -22.11 6.63
CA LEU A 674 -16.07 -23.11 6.68
C LEU A 674 -15.72 -24.30 7.60
N ARG A 675 -14.44 -24.69 7.66
CA ARG A 675 -13.96 -25.69 8.64
C ARG A 675 -14.03 -25.15 10.06
N ALA A 676 -13.60 -23.91 10.28
CA ALA A 676 -13.73 -23.27 11.59
C ALA A 676 -15.20 -23.22 12.04
N ALA A 677 -16.13 -22.80 11.17
CA ALA A 677 -17.56 -22.80 11.46
C ALA A 677 -18.07 -24.21 11.80
N ARG A 678 -17.75 -25.22 10.99
CA ARG A 678 -18.13 -26.62 11.28
C ARG A 678 -17.61 -27.08 12.64
N ASP A 679 -16.35 -26.80 12.95
CA ASP A 679 -15.70 -27.29 14.16
C ASP A 679 -16.23 -26.63 15.44
N HIS A 680 -16.89 -25.46 15.30
CA HIS A 680 -17.57 -24.72 16.38
C HIS A 680 -19.10 -24.86 16.36
N LEU A 681 -19.68 -25.68 15.49
CA LEU A 681 -21.09 -26.04 15.59
C LEU A 681 -21.32 -27.05 16.74
N SER A 682 -22.46 -26.92 17.42
CA SER A 682 -22.97 -27.95 18.31
C SER A 682 -23.52 -29.15 17.51
N ALA A 683 -23.79 -30.26 18.20
CA ALA A 683 -24.36 -31.44 17.55
C ALA A 683 -25.79 -31.13 17.06
N GLY A 684 -26.00 -31.15 15.73
CA GLY A 684 -27.26 -30.73 15.12
C GLY A 684 -27.41 -29.21 14.97
N GLY A 685 -26.32 -28.46 15.16
CA GLY A 685 -26.26 -27.04 14.83
C GLY A 685 -26.21 -26.81 13.32
N VAL A 686 -26.58 -25.60 12.90
CA VAL A 686 -26.71 -25.22 11.49
C VAL A 686 -25.91 -23.97 11.18
N HIS A 687 -25.14 -24.03 10.09
CA HIS A 687 -24.48 -22.87 9.50
C HIS A 687 -25.27 -22.37 8.28
N ALA A 688 -25.52 -21.06 8.22
CA ALA A 688 -26.09 -20.40 7.05
C ALA A 688 -25.12 -19.35 6.49
N GLN A 689 -24.85 -19.45 5.19
CA GLN A 689 -24.03 -18.51 4.44
C GLN A 689 -24.91 -17.79 3.41
N TRP A 690 -24.92 -16.47 3.42
CA TRP A 690 -25.45 -15.69 2.29
C TRP A 690 -24.50 -15.82 1.09
N PHE A 691 -25.01 -16.16 -0.10
CA PHE A 691 -24.22 -16.35 -1.32
C PHE A 691 -24.79 -15.57 -2.51
#